data_AF-A0A395JMW1-F1
#
_entry.id   AF-A0A395JMW1-F1
#
_cell.length_a   1.000
_cell.length_b   1.000
_cell.length_c   1.000
_cell.angle_alpha   90.00
_cell.angle_beta   90.00
_cell.angle_gamma   90.00
#
_symmetry.space_group_name_H-M   'P 1'
#
loop_
_entity.id
_entity.type
_entity.pdbx_description
1 polymer ?
#
loop_
_entity_poly.entity_id
_entity_poly.type
_entity_poly.pdbx_seq_one_letter_code
_entity_poly.pdbx_strand_id
1 'polypeptide(L)'
;MRLSSRAFVVITFCIGVLLSATNAVARTIYIAGDSTASEYGLEVFPRMGWGQVLSHFYTDINVVNLAQSGRSAKSYIDEGFFDELAASIGSGDLLLIQFGHNDQKIDSPERYADAGTDYKSLLMRYVELAREHAATPVLITSVARRRFDNGQVVATHGDYPQAVRDLAAEHHIALIDLNTQSRELLSHYGEADSKRLYLHLQDLHTQNLILQRNGGLKSDDQSDLQFALNDEPTVDDSHFSEYGAYRVAALVARELAALDLAELSQFARLSGFAEPAPLSNDAKQQATIFIRVEQDGSGDVTRISDALSRLNDSQAPAIILIGEGVFEEQLMLTRDNVTLVGKGRDKTTIRTSLLRANWRQDHFDDWGASTINIKANDITFMQLRVVNDYGLITGDHSHQFALRLLEGTRIITEDSTFITGGADTVSLWNKDSGMYYHRRGYFEGYTDFVCPRGWSYITDSQFFSRGGAAAIWHDGQRQESQKLVVKRSTFDGVQNFILGRRHYDAQFYLIDNHYSANLSDTPIFRVTYEDQAKNRPNLWGDRAYFYGSHKQGEPYAWLADNISESAASISAKQTFDGHWDPEQKLAHLKVVMALHDVSVLPLQARTSPAAKGGNAFEPEISAVTLANQHIERFPEPWLMRKSDGEYVWSYTHGLVLLGMQRLAEQTGDTHYNDYIKAYADHFIDEQGAITSLKLSEFNIDSVNAGNILFELYQTSGDERYKHAMDQLMLQLKWQPRTRSGGFWHKRKYPWQIWLDGLYMAQPFYAHYQREFGGEPNRSYDNAQQDVSYQDPVYQDPVYQDPVYQDIVKQFVEIEQQTRDADTGLLYHAWDESRLQPWADPVTGRSPGFWSRAMGWYAMALVDTVEHLPHNHAGRKQLGDILNRLAQAITPYQHASGMWYQVPDQGQRAGNWLEASGSSMFVYAIAKGVRLGLLDASYTDVANRGYQGLLTHIISTDQQGKVHVNDVCRSAGLGGEPYRSGTFEYYVSTDRVSDDAHGIGAFLLASAEILRAKKTAIKPL
;
A
#
# COMPACT_ATOMS: atom_id res chain seq x y z
N MET A 1 63.91 -12.09 -64.99
CA MET A 1 65.09 -11.21 -64.92
C MET A 1 65.10 -10.56 -63.54
N ARG A 2 66.18 -10.79 -62.77
CA ARG A 2 66.67 -10.15 -61.52
C ARG A 2 65.82 -8.99 -60.91
N LEU A 3 65.39 -9.12 -59.64
CA LEU A 3 65.94 -8.44 -58.42
C LEU A 3 65.70 -6.91 -58.42
N SER A 4 65.27 -6.20 -57.37
CA SER A 4 65.39 -6.36 -55.89
C SER A 4 64.48 -5.32 -55.19
N SER A 5 64.09 -5.33 -53.90
CA SER A 5 64.12 -6.29 -52.77
C SER A 5 63.40 -5.64 -51.54
N ARG A 6 63.31 -6.34 -50.39
CA ARG A 6 62.80 -5.92 -49.04
C ARG A 6 61.28 -6.11 -48.84
N ALA A 7 60.80 -6.68 -47.72
CA ALA A 7 61.47 -7.42 -46.64
C ALA A 7 60.49 -8.43 -45.97
N PHE A 8 61.03 -9.49 -45.37
CA PHE A 8 60.28 -10.47 -44.58
C PHE A 8 59.81 -9.86 -43.25
N VAL A 9 58.55 -10.12 -42.85
CA VAL A 9 58.14 -10.17 -41.44
C VAL A 9 57.39 -11.48 -41.24
N VAL A 10 57.82 -12.24 -40.24
CA VAL A 10 57.23 -13.55 -39.88
C VAL A 10 55.99 -13.32 -39.03
N ILE A 11 54.87 -13.93 -39.41
CA ILE A 11 53.67 -13.99 -38.55
C ILE A 11 53.92 -15.07 -37.49
N THR A 12 54.38 -14.65 -36.31
CA THR A 12 54.44 -15.51 -35.12
C THR A 12 53.27 -15.17 -34.21
N PHE A 13 52.52 -16.20 -33.82
CA PHE A 13 51.39 -16.12 -32.92
C PHE A 13 51.89 -15.79 -31.50
N CYS A 14 51.77 -14.54 -31.06
CA CYS A 14 52.06 -14.13 -29.69
C CYS A 14 50.78 -13.70 -28.99
N ILE A 15 50.60 -14.24 -27.78
CA ILE A 15 49.46 -14.04 -26.89
C ILE A 15 49.35 -12.55 -26.52
N GLY A 16 48.47 -11.84 -27.21
CA GLY A 16 47.99 -10.52 -26.81
C GLY A 16 46.85 -10.66 -25.80
N VAL A 17 47.17 -11.03 -24.56
CA VAL A 17 46.26 -10.74 -23.44
C VAL A 17 46.24 -9.22 -23.28
N LEU A 18 45.29 -8.60 -23.97
CA LEU A 18 44.84 -7.26 -23.59
C LEU A 18 44.11 -7.42 -22.26
N LEU A 19 44.85 -7.17 -21.19
CA LEU A 19 44.30 -6.74 -19.91
C LEU A 19 43.53 -5.43 -20.13
N SER A 20 42.29 -5.53 -20.61
CA SER A 20 41.27 -4.54 -20.31
C SER A 20 40.91 -4.69 -18.83
N ALA A 21 41.77 -4.14 -17.97
CA ALA A 21 41.45 -3.97 -16.56
C ALA A 21 40.18 -3.13 -16.47
N THR A 22 39.14 -3.71 -15.86
CA THR A 22 37.83 -3.10 -15.66
C THR A 22 37.92 -1.96 -14.63
N ASN A 23 37.30 -0.81 -14.94
CA ASN A 23 36.33 -0.08 -14.08
C ASN A 23 36.36 1.44 -14.29
N ALA A 24 35.21 2.00 -14.70
CA ALA A 24 34.79 3.40 -14.56
C ALA A 24 33.39 3.55 -15.20
N VAL A 25 32.33 4.09 -14.58
CA VAL A 25 32.08 4.48 -13.16
C VAL A 25 30.56 4.30 -12.91
N ALA A 26 30.13 4.25 -11.66
CA ALA A 26 28.76 4.69 -11.32
C ALA A 26 28.64 6.17 -11.69
N ARG A 27 27.74 6.53 -12.61
CA ARG A 27 27.61 7.91 -13.12
C ARG A 27 26.91 8.77 -12.07
N THR A 28 27.51 9.90 -11.71
CA THR A 28 26.89 10.90 -10.84
C THR A 28 26.48 12.13 -11.64
N ILE A 29 25.27 12.63 -11.38
CA ILE A 29 24.80 13.95 -11.84
C ILE A 29 25.02 14.93 -10.69
N TYR A 30 25.95 15.86 -10.86
CA TYR A 30 26.15 17.01 -9.99
C TYR A 30 25.26 18.16 -10.46
N ILE A 31 24.66 18.89 -9.51
CA ILE A 31 23.88 20.10 -9.78
C ILE A 31 24.55 21.29 -9.11
N ALA A 32 25.02 22.25 -9.90
CA ALA A 32 25.45 23.57 -9.45
C ALA A 32 24.39 24.60 -9.88
N GLY A 33 23.83 25.33 -8.92
CA GLY A 33 22.78 26.29 -9.25
C GLY A 33 22.24 27.14 -8.12
N ASP A 34 21.21 27.91 -8.46
CA ASP A 34 20.52 28.85 -7.57
C ASP A 34 19.39 28.22 -6.74
N SER A 35 18.61 29.07 -6.07
CA SER A 35 17.50 28.67 -5.20
C SER A 35 16.40 27.85 -5.89
N THR A 36 16.25 27.95 -7.21
CA THR A 36 15.25 27.15 -7.92
C THR A 36 15.67 25.68 -8.09
N ALA A 37 16.97 25.37 -8.01
CA ALA A 37 17.51 24.02 -8.05
C ALA A 37 17.82 23.43 -6.65
N SER A 38 17.94 24.28 -5.63
CA SER A 38 18.44 23.96 -4.28
C SER A 38 17.62 22.91 -3.52
N GLU A 39 18.26 22.21 -2.59
CA GLU A 39 17.59 21.38 -1.58
C GLU A 39 17.21 22.22 -0.35
N TYR A 40 16.00 22.00 0.16
CA TYR A 40 15.43 22.70 1.31
C TYR A 40 15.03 21.73 2.42
N GLY A 41 15.36 22.08 3.67
CA GLY A 41 14.99 21.33 4.86
C GLY A 41 13.62 21.70 5.41
N LEU A 42 13.24 21.05 6.52
CA LEU A 42 11.95 21.21 7.17
C LEU A 42 11.68 22.63 7.69
N GLU A 43 12.73 23.41 7.95
CA GLU A 43 12.66 24.80 8.43
C GLU A 43 11.94 25.76 7.47
N VAL A 44 11.89 25.45 6.17
CA VAL A 44 11.20 26.26 5.14
C VAL A 44 10.22 25.42 4.28
N PHE A 45 9.88 24.21 4.71
CA PHE A 45 8.88 23.37 4.05
C PHE A 45 7.51 24.10 3.95
N PRO A 46 6.77 24.03 2.82
CA PRO A 46 6.95 23.16 1.66
C PRO A 46 7.70 23.80 0.47
N ARG A 47 8.62 24.74 0.70
CA ARG A 47 9.52 25.24 -0.36
C ARG A 47 10.39 24.09 -0.87
N MET A 48 10.48 23.91 -2.19
CA MET A 48 11.37 22.94 -2.84
C MET A 48 12.05 23.52 -4.08
N GLY A 49 13.22 22.98 -4.42
CA GLY A 49 13.88 23.18 -5.72
C GLY A 49 13.78 21.94 -6.60
N TRP A 50 13.89 22.10 -7.93
CA TRP A 50 13.76 20.97 -8.87
C TRP A 50 14.90 19.94 -8.72
N GLY A 51 16.10 20.37 -8.32
CA GLY A 51 17.25 19.48 -8.10
C GLY A 51 17.05 18.53 -6.92
N GLN A 52 16.27 18.93 -5.91
CA GLN A 52 15.96 18.13 -4.71
C GLN A 52 15.21 16.83 -5.03
N VAL A 53 14.45 16.79 -6.13
CA VAL A 53 13.64 15.63 -6.52
C VAL A 53 14.12 14.92 -7.79
N LEU A 54 15.18 15.42 -8.45
CA LEU A 54 15.67 14.89 -9.73
C LEU A 54 16.08 13.40 -9.65
N SER A 55 16.56 12.93 -8.50
CA SER A 55 16.94 11.52 -8.26
C SER A 55 15.83 10.51 -8.54
N HIS A 56 14.54 10.89 -8.36
CA HIS A 56 13.40 10.00 -8.58
C HIS A 56 13.22 9.56 -10.05
N PHE A 57 13.82 10.30 -10.99
CA PHE A 57 13.74 10.01 -12.43
C PHE A 57 14.81 9.01 -12.91
N TYR A 58 15.63 8.46 -12.02
CA TYR A 58 16.71 7.52 -12.37
C TYR A 58 16.72 6.27 -11.47
N THR A 59 17.24 5.15 -11.99
CA THR A 59 17.38 3.88 -11.23
C THR A 59 18.75 3.71 -10.60
N ASP A 60 19.80 3.90 -11.41
CA ASP A 60 21.19 3.51 -11.13
C ASP A 60 22.17 4.67 -11.37
N ILE A 61 21.66 5.90 -11.25
CA ILE A 61 22.41 7.17 -11.36
C ILE A 61 22.37 7.85 -10.00
N ASN A 62 23.54 8.23 -9.48
CA ASN A 62 23.62 9.04 -8.27
C ASN A 62 23.32 10.51 -8.63
N VAL A 63 22.59 11.24 -7.80
CA VAL A 63 22.34 12.68 -7.99
C VAL A 63 22.82 13.42 -6.76
N VAL A 64 23.81 14.30 -6.93
CA VAL A 64 24.40 15.11 -5.87
C VAL A 64 24.00 16.58 -6.13
N ASN A 65 23.00 17.04 -5.39
CA ASN A 65 22.55 18.42 -5.50
C ASN A 65 23.44 19.33 -4.64
N LEU A 66 24.26 20.15 -5.28
CA LEU A 66 25.08 21.18 -4.62
C LEU A 66 24.55 22.60 -4.89
N ALA A 67 23.33 22.75 -5.41
CA ALA A 67 22.73 24.06 -5.64
C ALA A 67 22.41 24.77 -4.31
N GLN A 68 22.63 26.09 -4.25
CA GLN A 68 22.60 26.88 -3.02
C GLN A 68 21.61 28.04 -3.08
N SER A 69 20.74 28.12 -2.06
CA SER A 69 19.66 29.10 -2.02
C SER A 69 20.21 30.53 -1.97
N GLY A 70 19.66 31.41 -2.83
CA GLY A 70 20.04 32.81 -2.91
C GLY A 70 21.35 33.12 -3.65
N ARG A 71 22.11 32.10 -4.08
CA ARG A 71 23.42 32.29 -4.72
C ARG A 71 23.29 32.62 -6.21
N SER A 72 24.33 33.25 -6.74
CA SER A 72 24.55 33.56 -8.17
C SER A 72 25.73 32.74 -8.69
N ALA A 73 25.96 32.69 -10.01
CA ALA A 73 27.13 32.02 -10.58
C ALA A 73 28.45 32.62 -10.04
N LYS A 74 28.43 33.89 -9.64
CA LYS A 74 29.52 34.62 -8.98
C LYS A 74 29.66 34.22 -7.51
N SER A 75 28.65 34.49 -6.70
CA SER A 75 28.73 34.32 -5.25
C SER A 75 28.89 32.86 -4.83
N TYR A 76 28.39 31.91 -5.62
CA TYR A 76 28.64 30.48 -5.44
C TYR A 76 30.14 30.12 -5.48
N ILE A 77 30.92 30.83 -6.30
CA ILE A 77 32.38 30.69 -6.34
C ILE A 77 33.01 31.43 -5.16
N ASP A 78 32.63 32.69 -4.93
CA ASP A 78 33.23 33.54 -3.89
C ASP A 78 32.99 32.99 -2.47
N GLU A 79 31.91 32.21 -2.27
CA GLU A 79 31.56 31.52 -1.01
C GLU A 79 32.17 30.10 -0.88
N GLY A 80 32.88 29.60 -1.89
CA GLY A 80 33.65 28.34 -1.83
C GLY A 80 32.93 27.06 -2.26
N PHE A 81 31.64 27.11 -2.62
CA PHE A 81 30.90 25.92 -3.09
C PHE A 81 31.45 25.37 -4.43
N PHE A 82 32.07 26.24 -5.24
CA PHE A 82 32.81 25.81 -6.44
C PHE A 82 33.99 24.88 -6.11
N ASP A 83 34.67 25.09 -4.99
CA ASP A 83 35.80 24.26 -4.56
C ASP A 83 35.32 22.91 -4.00
N GLU A 84 34.15 22.86 -3.36
CA GLU A 84 33.48 21.62 -2.94
C GLU A 84 33.05 20.76 -4.14
N LEU A 85 32.49 21.40 -5.18
CA LEU A 85 32.21 20.75 -6.45
C LEU A 85 33.49 20.22 -7.10
N ALA A 86 34.54 21.04 -7.18
CA ALA A 86 35.85 20.66 -7.72
C ALA A 86 36.49 19.48 -6.99
N ALA A 87 36.33 19.41 -5.66
CA ALA A 87 36.87 18.33 -4.84
C ALA A 87 36.09 17.01 -4.95
N SER A 88 34.87 17.03 -5.52
CA SER A 88 33.96 15.87 -5.54
C SER A 88 33.68 15.32 -6.94
N ILE A 89 33.68 16.14 -7.99
CA ILE A 89 33.38 15.73 -9.36
C ILE A 89 34.52 14.93 -10.00
N GLY A 90 34.18 13.87 -10.76
CA GLY A 90 35.16 12.97 -11.38
C GLY A 90 34.92 12.65 -12.85
N SER A 91 35.81 11.82 -13.39
CA SER A 91 35.81 11.40 -14.79
C SER A 91 34.57 10.58 -15.13
N GLY A 92 33.76 11.06 -16.07
CA GLY A 92 32.53 10.41 -16.52
C GLY A 92 31.25 10.86 -15.79
N ASP A 93 31.35 11.81 -14.86
CA ASP A 93 30.18 12.45 -14.25
C ASP A 93 29.56 13.51 -15.18
N LEU A 94 28.38 14.00 -14.80
CA LEU A 94 27.67 15.10 -15.45
C LEU A 94 27.58 16.29 -14.50
N LEU A 95 27.77 17.50 -15.03
CA LEU A 95 27.56 18.74 -14.28
C LEU A 95 26.43 19.56 -14.91
N LEU A 96 25.31 19.65 -14.20
CA LEU A 96 24.19 20.54 -14.53
C LEU A 96 24.46 21.92 -13.95
N ILE A 97 24.43 22.95 -14.79
CA ILE A 97 24.79 24.32 -14.41
C ILE A 97 23.57 25.22 -14.64
N GLN A 98 22.92 25.68 -13.56
CA GLN A 98 21.69 26.51 -13.63
C GLN A 98 21.76 27.74 -12.72
N PHE A 99 21.98 28.91 -13.30
CA PHE A 99 21.98 30.20 -12.61
C PHE A 99 21.10 31.21 -13.35
N GLY A 100 21.11 32.49 -12.93
CA GLY A 100 20.41 33.60 -13.59
C GLY A 100 19.33 34.29 -12.73
N HIS A 101 18.82 33.65 -11.67
CA HIS A 101 17.80 34.30 -10.80
C HIS A 101 18.36 35.46 -9.96
N ASN A 102 19.60 35.31 -9.50
CA ASN A 102 20.28 36.24 -8.61
C ASN A 102 21.30 37.11 -9.34
N ASP A 103 21.86 36.61 -10.44
CA ASP A 103 22.86 37.27 -11.29
C ASP A 103 22.34 38.59 -11.89
N GLN A 104 21.02 38.69 -12.14
CA GLN A 104 20.35 39.90 -12.62
C GLN A 104 20.17 41.02 -11.58
N LYS A 105 20.56 40.82 -10.31
CA LYS A 105 20.33 41.80 -9.23
C LYS A 105 21.43 42.87 -9.22
N ILE A 106 21.31 43.88 -10.09
CA ILE A 106 22.24 45.04 -10.19
C ILE A 106 22.52 45.68 -8.82
N ASP A 107 21.50 45.76 -7.95
CA ASP A 107 21.59 46.35 -6.60
C ASP A 107 22.33 45.47 -5.56
N SER A 108 22.79 44.27 -5.95
CA SER A 108 23.57 43.33 -5.13
C SER A 108 24.92 43.04 -5.79
N PRO A 109 25.94 43.92 -5.65
CA PRO A 109 27.23 43.80 -6.37
C PRO A 109 27.99 42.48 -6.13
N GLU A 110 27.72 41.80 -5.02
CA GLU A 110 28.26 40.48 -4.69
C GLU A 110 27.60 39.34 -5.48
N ARG A 111 26.38 39.55 -6.00
CA ARG A 111 25.62 38.61 -6.84
C ARG A 111 25.56 39.01 -8.31
N TYR A 112 25.62 40.29 -8.60
CA TYR A 112 25.50 40.83 -9.96
C TYR A 112 26.62 40.35 -10.88
N ALA A 113 26.24 39.95 -12.09
CA ALA A 113 27.13 39.70 -13.21
C ALA A 113 26.43 40.10 -14.50
N ASP A 114 27.04 40.98 -15.32
CA ASP A 114 26.45 41.40 -16.59
C ASP A 114 26.17 40.20 -17.53
N ALA A 115 24.96 40.13 -18.08
CA ALA A 115 24.51 39.01 -18.92
C ALA A 115 25.33 38.83 -20.21
N GLY A 116 25.84 39.92 -20.78
CA GLY A 116 26.62 39.92 -22.01
C GLY A 116 28.10 39.57 -21.80
N THR A 117 28.67 39.87 -20.63
CA THR A 117 30.11 39.71 -20.35
C THR A 117 30.42 38.82 -19.15
N ASP A 118 30.12 39.29 -17.93
CA ASP A 118 30.62 38.66 -16.70
C ASP A 118 29.95 37.32 -16.45
N TYR A 119 28.62 37.23 -16.67
CA TYR A 119 27.83 36.04 -16.45
C TYR A 119 28.25 34.89 -17.39
N LYS A 120 28.45 35.19 -18.68
CA LYS A 120 29.01 34.25 -19.67
C LYS A 120 30.40 33.74 -19.24
N SER A 121 31.25 34.66 -18.78
CA SER A 121 32.60 34.34 -18.31
C SER A 121 32.60 33.46 -17.04
N LEU A 122 31.66 33.67 -16.14
CA LEU A 122 31.48 32.87 -14.92
C LEU A 122 30.98 31.46 -15.24
N LEU A 123 29.95 31.32 -16.09
CA LEU A 123 29.45 30.00 -16.51
C LEU A 123 30.55 29.16 -17.18
N MET A 124 31.42 29.79 -17.98
CA MET A 124 32.56 29.10 -18.59
C MET A 124 33.52 28.48 -17.56
N ARG A 125 33.66 29.05 -16.36
CA ARG A 125 34.51 28.44 -15.30
C ARG A 125 33.96 27.09 -14.81
N TYR A 126 32.64 26.93 -14.73
CA TYR A 126 32.02 25.64 -14.38
C TYR A 126 32.15 24.62 -15.53
N VAL A 127 32.05 25.10 -16.78
CA VAL A 127 32.27 24.28 -17.98
C VAL A 127 33.72 23.80 -18.08
N GLU A 128 34.68 24.68 -17.78
CA GLU A 128 36.10 24.37 -17.71
C GLU A 128 36.41 23.40 -16.56
N LEU A 129 35.85 23.62 -15.37
CA LEU A 129 35.98 22.69 -14.22
C LEU A 129 35.55 21.28 -14.58
N ALA A 130 34.38 21.11 -15.21
CA ALA A 130 33.90 19.80 -15.65
C ALA A 130 34.86 19.17 -16.68
N ARG A 131 35.32 19.95 -17.68
CA ARG A 131 36.27 19.49 -18.70
C ARG A 131 37.62 19.07 -18.12
N GLU A 132 38.13 19.80 -17.12
CA GLU A 132 39.38 19.47 -16.39
C GLU A 132 39.28 18.14 -15.64
N HIS A 133 38.10 17.84 -15.08
CA HIS A 133 37.83 16.59 -14.35
C HIS A 133 37.35 15.44 -15.26
N ALA A 134 37.31 15.64 -16.59
CA ALA A 134 36.73 14.73 -17.58
C ALA A 134 35.24 14.38 -17.32
N ALA A 135 34.51 15.31 -16.72
CA ALA A 135 33.05 15.31 -16.62
C ALA A 135 32.40 16.05 -17.82
N THR A 136 31.12 15.80 -18.05
CA THR A 136 30.36 16.40 -19.15
C THR A 136 29.49 17.56 -18.65
N PRO A 137 29.76 18.82 -19.05
CA PRO A 137 28.95 19.97 -18.65
C PRO A 137 27.66 20.09 -19.48
N VAL A 138 26.56 20.42 -18.80
CA VAL A 138 25.25 20.75 -19.38
C VAL A 138 24.81 22.11 -18.85
N LEU A 139 24.63 23.07 -19.75
CA LEU A 139 24.11 24.39 -19.42
C LEU A 139 22.58 24.34 -19.36
N ILE A 140 22.00 24.95 -18.32
CA ILE A 140 20.54 25.04 -18.14
C ILE A 140 20.17 26.52 -17.98
N THR A 141 19.27 27.01 -18.83
CA THR A 141 18.73 28.37 -18.71
C THR A 141 17.94 28.52 -17.40
N SER A 142 17.95 29.70 -16.77
CA SER A 142 17.09 29.96 -15.60
C SER A 142 15.63 29.62 -15.86
N VAL A 143 15.04 28.75 -15.02
CA VAL A 143 13.61 28.43 -15.06
C VAL A 143 12.76 29.71 -14.92
N ALA A 144 11.60 29.77 -15.57
CA ALA A 144 10.76 30.95 -15.56
C ALA A 144 10.11 31.17 -14.18
N ARG A 145 9.88 32.43 -13.80
CA ARG A 145 8.99 32.76 -12.67
C ARG A 145 7.55 32.72 -13.14
N ARG A 146 6.62 32.39 -12.24
CA ARG A 146 5.19 32.47 -12.51
C ARG A 146 4.74 33.93 -12.61
N ARG A 147 4.75 34.50 -13.81
CA ARG A 147 4.27 35.86 -14.07
C ARG A 147 3.38 35.90 -15.30
N PHE A 148 2.17 36.43 -15.11
CA PHE A 148 1.20 36.62 -16.18
C PHE A 148 0.90 38.11 -16.37
N ASP A 149 0.57 38.48 -17.60
CA ASP A 149 -0.06 39.76 -17.95
C ASP A 149 -1.18 39.45 -18.96
N ASN A 150 -2.40 39.87 -18.65
CA ASN A 150 -3.61 39.55 -19.43
C ASN A 150 -3.74 38.04 -19.80
N GLY A 151 -3.40 37.16 -18.86
CA GLY A 151 -3.42 35.70 -19.04
C GLY A 151 -2.28 35.11 -19.88
N GLN A 152 -1.27 35.89 -20.28
CA GLN A 152 -0.09 35.45 -21.05
C GLN A 152 1.18 35.43 -20.20
N VAL A 153 2.05 34.43 -20.39
CA VAL A 153 3.28 34.27 -19.58
C VAL A 153 4.39 35.25 -20.00
N VAL A 154 4.81 36.09 -19.06
CA VAL A 154 5.80 37.17 -19.28
C VAL A 154 7.21 36.72 -18.88
N ALA A 155 8.21 37.07 -19.70
CA ALA A 155 9.61 36.83 -19.38
C ALA A 155 10.09 37.69 -18.19
N THR A 156 10.86 37.09 -17.28
CA THR A 156 11.22 37.69 -15.97
C THR A 156 12.72 37.70 -15.66
N HIS A 157 13.55 37.34 -16.63
CA HIS A 157 15.01 37.15 -16.49
C HIS A 157 15.84 37.90 -17.54
N GLY A 158 15.25 38.90 -18.22
CA GLY A 158 15.94 39.70 -19.22
C GLY A 158 16.72 38.87 -20.25
N ASP A 159 17.97 39.25 -20.48
CA ASP A 159 18.86 38.62 -21.45
C ASP A 159 19.56 37.35 -20.92
N TYR A 160 19.42 36.99 -19.65
CA TYR A 160 20.17 35.88 -19.03
C TYR A 160 19.88 34.50 -19.67
N PRO A 161 18.63 34.10 -19.97
CA PRO A 161 18.36 32.88 -20.72
C PRO A 161 18.99 32.91 -22.12
N GLN A 162 19.02 34.07 -22.79
CA GLN A 162 19.64 34.19 -24.10
C GLN A 162 21.16 34.09 -24.03
N ALA A 163 21.78 34.66 -23.00
CA ALA A 163 23.22 34.53 -22.75
C ALA A 163 23.65 33.06 -22.60
N VAL A 164 22.84 32.23 -21.92
CA VAL A 164 23.09 30.78 -21.81
C VAL A 164 22.96 30.07 -23.17
N ARG A 165 21.92 30.40 -23.96
CA ARG A 165 21.73 29.84 -25.32
C ARG A 165 22.90 30.19 -26.24
N ASP A 166 23.31 31.46 -26.25
CA ASP A 166 24.46 31.94 -27.03
C ASP A 166 25.73 31.18 -26.65
N LEU A 167 26.02 31.06 -25.34
CA LEU A 167 27.23 30.43 -24.83
C LEU A 167 27.29 28.93 -25.19
N ALA A 168 26.14 28.24 -25.07
CA ALA A 168 26.02 26.85 -25.47
C ALA A 168 26.26 26.65 -26.98
N ALA A 169 25.72 27.56 -27.80
CA ALA A 169 25.92 27.52 -29.26
C ALA A 169 27.37 27.86 -29.67
N GLU A 170 27.97 28.89 -29.06
CA GLU A 170 29.32 29.38 -29.35
C GLU A 170 30.41 28.36 -28.98
N HIS A 171 30.28 27.67 -27.84
CA HIS A 171 31.27 26.73 -27.33
C HIS A 171 30.88 25.25 -27.46
N HIS A 172 29.80 24.97 -28.20
CA HIS A 172 29.26 23.63 -28.46
C HIS A 172 29.05 22.81 -27.18
N ILE A 173 28.32 23.38 -26.22
CA ILE A 173 27.98 22.76 -24.92
C ILE A 173 26.53 22.26 -24.99
N ALA A 174 26.24 21.14 -24.34
CA ALA A 174 24.87 20.64 -24.23
C ALA A 174 23.97 21.63 -23.48
N LEU A 175 22.73 21.79 -23.94
CA LEU A 175 21.80 22.83 -23.46
C LEU A 175 20.44 22.22 -23.10
N ILE A 176 19.90 22.66 -21.96
CA ILE A 176 18.50 22.48 -21.59
C ILE A 176 17.86 23.87 -21.49
N ASP A 177 17.00 24.20 -22.45
CA ASP A 177 16.21 25.44 -22.42
C ASP A 177 14.98 25.28 -21.52
N LEU A 178 15.26 25.16 -20.22
CA LEU A 178 14.25 25.07 -19.16
C LEU A 178 13.41 26.36 -19.08
N ASN A 179 13.92 27.51 -19.53
CA ASN A 179 13.17 28.76 -19.56
C ASN A 179 12.01 28.70 -20.55
N THR A 180 12.25 28.22 -21.78
CA THR A 180 11.20 28.04 -22.78
C THR A 180 10.17 27.01 -22.31
N GLN A 181 10.62 25.82 -21.90
CA GLN A 181 9.72 24.73 -21.47
C GLN A 181 8.89 25.07 -20.23
N SER A 182 9.46 25.76 -19.23
CA SER A 182 8.68 26.19 -18.06
C SER A 182 7.67 27.29 -18.38
N ARG A 183 7.90 28.12 -19.42
CA ARG A 183 6.90 29.07 -19.92
C ARG A 183 5.78 28.39 -20.69
N GLU A 184 6.09 27.34 -21.46
CA GLU A 184 5.10 26.50 -22.12
C GLU A 184 4.23 25.78 -21.08
N LEU A 185 4.85 25.17 -20.07
CA LEU A 185 4.17 24.58 -18.90
C LEU A 185 3.26 25.61 -18.19
N LEU A 186 3.77 26.80 -17.89
CA LEU A 186 2.97 27.88 -17.30
C LEU A 186 1.78 28.28 -18.20
N SER A 187 1.98 28.35 -19.52
CA SER A 187 0.95 28.73 -20.48
C SER A 187 -0.14 27.67 -20.59
N HIS A 188 0.24 26.39 -20.53
CA HIS A 188 -0.67 25.24 -20.52
C HIS A 188 -1.55 25.20 -19.26
N TYR A 189 -0.98 25.52 -18.09
CA TYR A 189 -1.73 25.66 -16.84
C TYR A 189 -2.55 26.94 -16.75
N GLY A 190 -2.16 28.00 -17.46
CA GLY A 190 -2.75 29.32 -17.32
C GLY A 190 -2.55 29.93 -15.93
N GLU A 191 -3.07 31.14 -15.73
CA GLU A 191 -2.75 31.95 -14.55
C GLU A 191 -3.27 31.36 -13.22
N ALA A 192 -4.46 30.77 -13.23
CA ALA A 192 -5.09 30.23 -12.03
C ALA A 192 -4.41 28.93 -11.57
N ASP A 193 -4.37 27.91 -12.43
CA ASP A 193 -3.89 26.58 -12.02
C ASP A 193 -2.37 26.51 -11.84
N SER A 194 -1.61 27.37 -12.52
CA SER A 194 -0.15 27.43 -12.37
C SER A 194 0.32 27.76 -10.95
N LYS A 195 -0.54 28.34 -10.10
CA LYS A 195 -0.23 28.56 -8.67
C LYS A 195 0.21 27.29 -7.98
N ARG A 196 -0.33 26.12 -8.37
CA ARG A 196 0.03 24.82 -7.77
C ARG A 196 1.48 24.41 -8.02
N LEU A 197 2.15 25.00 -9.03
CA LEU A 197 3.55 24.75 -9.34
C LEU A 197 4.48 25.55 -8.41
N TYR A 198 4.03 26.60 -7.75
CA TYR A 198 4.89 27.49 -6.95
C TYR A 198 4.45 27.54 -5.49
N LEU A 199 5.27 28.10 -4.61
CA LEU A 199 5.01 28.16 -3.17
C LEU A 199 3.97 29.26 -2.86
N HIS A 200 2.68 28.90 -2.97
CA HIS A 200 1.53 29.73 -2.63
C HIS A 200 0.81 29.13 -1.41
N LEU A 201 1.04 29.68 -0.21
CA LEU A 201 0.36 29.32 1.04
C LEU A 201 -0.73 30.36 1.34
N GLN A 202 -1.99 29.95 1.33
CA GLN A 202 -3.12 30.89 1.36
C GLN A 202 -3.70 31.17 2.75
N ASP A 203 -3.28 30.46 3.79
CA ASP A 203 -3.81 30.63 5.14
C ASP A 203 -2.73 30.72 6.25
N LEU A 204 -3.01 31.57 7.23
CA LEU A 204 -2.16 31.86 8.40
C LEU A 204 -2.09 30.72 9.41
N HIS A 205 -3.05 29.80 9.42
CA HIS A 205 -3.10 28.71 10.39
C HIS A 205 -2.10 27.60 10.00
N THR A 206 -2.04 27.26 8.72
CA THR A 206 -1.03 26.36 8.11
C THR A 206 0.39 26.91 8.29
N GLN A 207 0.62 28.21 8.06
CA GLN A 207 1.91 28.86 8.34
C GLN A 207 2.31 28.71 9.82
N ASN A 208 1.42 29.09 10.75
CA ASN A 208 1.70 29.01 12.18
C ASN A 208 1.90 27.57 12.68
N LEU A 209 1.19 26.59 12.12
CA LEU A 209 1.39 25.18 12.45
C LEU A 209 2.74 24.64 11.99
N ILE A 210 3.22 25.03 10.80
CA ILE A 210 4.56 24.66 10.32
C ILE A 210 5.64 25.27 11.24
N LEU A 211 5.48 26.54 11.63
CA LEU A 211 6.43 27.24 12.50
C LEU A 211 6.45 26.70 13.94
N GLN A 212 5.29 26.36 14.51
CA GLN A 212 5.17 25.74 15.84
C GLN A 212 5.70 24.30 15.86
N ARG A 213 5.53 23.53 14.79
CA ARG A 213 6.04 22.15 14.66
C ARG A 213 7.58 22.03 14.62
N ASN A 214 8.28 23.12 14.26
CA ASN A 214 9.74 23.14 14.11
C ASN A 214 10.52 23.60 15.35
N GLY A 215 9.86 23.76 16.52
CA GLY A 215 10.56 23.91 17.81
C GLY A 215 11.29 25.24 18.06
N GLY A 216 10.96 26.29 17.30
CA GLY A 216 11.53 27.63 17.44
C GLY A 216 12.90 27.78 16.76
N LEU A 217 12.91 28.43 15.60
CA LEU A 217 14.11 28.63 14.79
C LEU A 217 15.13 29.55 15.49
N LYS A 218 16.37 29.09 15.59
CA LYS A 218 17.55 29.90 15.89
C LYS A 218 18.53 29.82 14.72
N SER A 219 18.51 30.82 13.86
CA SER A 219 19.61 31.12 12.94
C SER A 219 19.65 32.63 12.70
N ASP A 220 20.82 33.17 12.39
CA ASP A 220 21.05 34.62 12.33
C ASP A 220 20.89 35.22 10.92
N ASP A 221 20.41 34.43 9.95
CA ASP A 221 20.33 34.81 8.54
C ASP A 221 19.00 35.51 8.21
N GLN A 222 18.95 36.83 8.48
CA GLN A 222 17.69 37.57 8.59
C GLN A 222 16.86 37.71 7.30
N SER A 223 17.42 37.38 6.13
CA SER A 223 16.70 37.55 4.85
C SER A 223 15.64 36.47 4.57
N ASP A 224 15.86 35.21 4.99
CA ASP A 224 14.83 34.16 4.92
C ASP A 224 13.87 34.23 6.14
N LEU A 225 14.33 34.72 7.30
CA LEU A 225 13.50 34.95 8.49
C LEU A 225 12.35 35.93 8.25
N GLN A 226 12.58 37.00 7.50
CA GLN A 226 11.55 38.00 7.22
C GLN A 226 10.44 37.49 6.30
N PHE A 227 10.64 36.34 5.64
CA PHE A 227 9.64 35.64 4.84
C PHE A 227 8.72 34.75 5.68
N ALA A 228 9.16 34.36 6.88
CA ALA A 228 8.46 33.46 7.80
C ALA A 228 7.74 34.18 8.96
N LEU A 229 7.93 35.50 9.12
CA LEU A 229 7.47 36.27 10.28
C LEU A 229 6.46 37.39 9.95
N ASN A 230 5.98 37.48 8.71
CA ASN A 230 4.94 38.45 8.33
C ASN A 230 3.56 37.79 8.42
N ASP A 231 2.58 38.50 9.01
CA ASP A 231 1.18 38.06 9.19
C ASP A 231 0.36 38.01 7.87
N GLU A 232 0.97 37.66 6.74
CA GLU A 232 0.36 37.71 5.40
C GLU A 232 0.57 36.38 4.63
N PRO A 233 -0.35 35.99 3.72
CA PRO A 233 -0.23 34.78 2.90
C PRO A 233 1.07 34.73 2.10
N THR A 234 1.80 33.61 2.17
CA THR A 234 3.06 33.44 1.43
C THR A 234 2.77 33.26 -0.05
N VAL A 235 3.09 34.27 -0.85
CA VAL A 235 3.05 34.20 -2.32
C VAL A 235 4.48 34.28 -2.87
N ASP A 236 4.99 33.12 -3.30
CA ASP A 236 6.27 32.99 -3.98
C ASP A 236 6.02 32.52 -5.42
N ASP A 237 6.39 33.34 -6.40
CA ASP A 237 6.32 33.01 -7.82
C ASP A 237 7.68 32.57 -8.41
N SER A 238 8.67 32.26 -7.55
CA SER A 238 10.02 31.82 -7.94
C SER A 238 10.36 30.41 -7.46
N HIS A 239 10.04 30.05 -6.22
CA HIS A 239 10.34 28.73 -5.66
C HIS A 239 9.14 27.78 -5.75
N PHE A 240 9.40 26.48 -5.81
CA PHE A 240 8.38 25.50 -6.13
C PHE A 240 7.67 24.95 -4.89
N SER A 241 6.44 24.48 -5.11
CA SER A 241 5.84 23.44 -4.27
C SER A 241 6.48 22.08 -4.58
N GLU A 242 6.18 21.05 -3.78
CA GLU A 242 6.53 19.65 -4.09
C GLU A 242 6.08 19.28 -5.53
N TYR A 243 4.82 19.55 -5.87
CA TYR A 243 4.28 19.29 -7.21
C TYR A 243 5.04 20.03 -8.32
N GLY A 244 5.37 21.30 -8.10
CA GLY A 244 6.15 22.08 -9.06
C GLY A 244 7.57 21.58 -9.26
N ALA A 245 8.25 21.22 -8.18
CA ALA A 245 9.61 20.68 -8.22
C ALA A 245 9.66 19.41 -9.07
N TYR A 246 8.71 18.49 -8.89
CA TYR A 246 8.60 17.28 -9.74
C TYR A 246 8.30 17.61 -11.20
N ARG A 247 7.41 18.58 -11.48
CA ARG A 247 7.08 18.94 -12.87
C ARG A 247 8.24 19.63 -13.60
N VAL A 248 9.04 20.44 -12.92
CA VAL A 248 10.23 21.06 -13.49
C VAL A 248 11.38 20.06 -13.61
N ALA A 249 11.58 19.18 -12.62
CA ALA A 249 12.56 18.10 -12.69
C ALA A 249 12.27 17.11 -13.84
N ALA A 250 10.99 16.83 -14.13
CA ALA A 250 10.60 16.01 -15.27
C ALA A 250 11.03 16.61 -16.62
N LEU A 251 10.94 17.94 -16.78
CA LEU A 251 11.45 18.64 -17.97
C LEU A 251 12.98 18.46 -18.09
N VAL A 252 13.72 18.67 -17.00
CA VAL A 252 15.18 18.50 -16.97
C VAL A 252 15.57 17.05 -17.29
N ALA A 253 14.93 16.06 -16.67
CA ALA A 253 15.20 14.64 -16.91
C ALA A 253 14.89 14.23 -18.36
N ARG A 254 13.81 14.76 -18.95
CA ARG A 254 13.42 14.50 -20.35
C ARG A 254 14.49 14.99 -21.33
N GLU A 255 14.91 16.25 -21.19
CA GLU A 255 15.94 16.79 -22.09
C GLU A 255 17.30 16.14 -21.86
N LEU A 256 17.67 15.78 -20.61
CA LEU A 256 18.91 15.05 -20.33
C LEU A 256 19.01 13.72 -21.07
N ALA A 257 17.91 12.96 -21.16
CA ALA A 257 17.90 11.72 -21.95
C ALA A 257 17.89 12.00 -23.47
N ALA A 258 17.21 13.06 -23.91
CA ALA A 258 17.17 13.45 -25.32
C ALA A 258 18.54 13.91 -25.86
N LEU A 259 19.41 14.42 -24.98
CA LEU A 259 20.81 14.77 -25.29
C LEU A 259 21.73 13.54 -25.41
N ASP A 260 21.30 12.36 -24.97
CA ASP A 260 22.02 11.06 -25.04
C ASP A 260 23.50 11.11 -24.55
N LEU A 261 23.73 11.87 -23.47
CA LEU A 261 25.07 12.17 -22.92
C LEU A 261 25.61 11.05 -22.04
N ALA A 262 26.42 10.18 -22.65
CA ALA A 262 26.55 8.78 -22.22
C ALA A 262 25.16 8.09 -22.26
N GLU A 263 25.05 6.77 -22.07
CA GLU A 263 23.73 6.11 -22.21
C GLU A 263 22.76 6.40 -21.04
N LEU A 264 22.57 7.66 -20.62
CA LEU A 264 21.55 8.08 -19.63
C LEU A 264 20.13 7.68 -20.04
N SER A 265 19.85 7.67 -21.34
CA SER A 265 18.59 7.27 -21.93
C SER A 265 18.14 5.86 -21.51
N GLN A 266 19.07 4.96 -21.16
CA GLN A 266 18.75 3.62 -20.64
C GLN A 266 18.44 3.57 -19.13
N PHE A 267 18.77 4.63 -18.38
CA PHE A 267 18.57 4.75 -16.93
C PHE A 267 17.45 5.74 -16.55
N ALA A 268 17.01 6.57 -17.50
CA ALA A 268 16.01 7.62 -17.29
C ALA A 268 14.58 7.06 -17.35
N ARG A 269 13.82 7.24 -16.26
CA ARG A 269 12.41 6.83 -16.11
C ARG A 269 11.45 7.87 -16.72
N LEU A 270 11.46 7.99 -18.04
CA LEU A 270 10.69 9.01 -18.77
C LEU A 270 9.33 8.54 -19.35
N SER A 271 9.10 7.23 -19.37
CA SER A 271 7.79 6.66 -19.67
C SER A 271 6.79 7.06 -18.58
N GLY A 272 5.94 8.05 -18.86
CA GLY A 272 4.99 8.62 -17.89
C GLY A 272 4.94 10.16 -17.85
N PHE A 273 5.64 10.89 -18.74
CA PHE A 273 5.64 12.37 -18.70
C PHE A 273 5.44 13.02 -20.09
N ALA A 274 4.54 12.46 -20.91
CA ALA A 274 4.14 13.05 -22.19
C ALA A 274 3.06 14.14 -21.99
N GLU A 275 3.08 15.19 -22.82
CA GLU A 275 2.05 16.23 -22.74
C GLU A 275 0.70 15.73 -23.30
N PRO A 276 -0.43 16.03 -22.63
CA PRO A 276 -1.73 15.54 -23.07
C PRO A 276 -2.25 16.30 -24.31
N ALA A 277 -2.83 15.54 -25.23
CA ALA A 277 -3.44 16.08 -26.44
C ALA A 277 -4.70 16.94 -26.13
N PRO A 278 -5.00 17.97 -26.94
CA PRO A 278 -6.16 18.83 -26.73
C PRO A 278 -7.48 18.07 -26.89
N LEU A 279 -8.36 18.18 -25.88
CA LEU A 279 -9.66 17.52 -25.85
C LEU A 279 -10.64 18.14 -26.86
N SER A 280 -11.33 17.29 -27.63
CA SER A 280 -12.37 17.70 -28.60
C SER A 280 -13.68 18.12 -27.92
N ASN A 281 -14.40 19.06 -28.54
CA ASN A 281 -15.60 19.70 -27.96
C ASN A 281 -16.78 18.77 -27.63
N ASP A 282 -16.84 17.55 -28.17
CA ASP A 282 -18.00 16.66 -28.03
C ASP A 282 -18.15 16.03 -26.63
N ALA A 283 -17.13 16.10 -25.76
CA ALA A 283 -17.22 15.64 -24.37
C ALA A 283 -18.10 16.55 -23.47
N LYS A 284 -18.56 17.70 -23.97
CA LYS A 284 -19.35 18.69 -23.21
C LYS A 284 -20.87 18.44 -23.29
N GLN A 285 -21.37 17.30 -22.79
CA GLN A 285 -22.78 17.17 -22.33
C GLN A 285 -23.13 15.80 -21.69
N GLN A 286 -23.02 15.69 -20.36
CA GLN A 286 -24.10 15.29 -19.42
C GLN A 286 -23.51 15.06 -18.01
N ALA A 287 -24.01 15.78 -17.01
CA ALA A 287 -23.61 15.62 -15.62
C ALA A 287 -24.28 14.37 -14.99
N THR A 288 -23.54 13.63 -14.17
CA THR A 288 -24.09 12.50 -13.40
C THR A 288 -25.02 13.03 -12.30
N ILE A 289 -26.17 12.39 -12.11
CA ILE A 289 -27.15 12.76 -11.08
C ILE A 289 -26.76 12.07 -9.76
N PHE A 290 -26.65 12.84 -8.68
CA PHE A 290 -26.46 12.32 -7.32
C PHE A 290 -27.70 12.61 -6.47
N ILE A 291 -28.10 11.64 -5.64
CA ILE A 291 -29.18 11.81 -4.64
C ILE A 291 -28.77 11.11 -3.35
N ARG A 292 -28.77 11.83 -2.22
CA ARG A 292 -28.53 11.30 -0.87
C ARG A 292 -29.86 10.92 -0.20
N VAL A 293 -29.89 9.75 0.43
CA VAL A 293 -31.04 9.17 1.12
C VAL A 293 -30.65 8.90 2.57
N GLU A 294 -31.14 9.70 3.51
CA GLU A 294 -30.81 9.57 4.93
C GLU A 294 -32.12 9.58 5.75
N GLN A 295 -32.35 8.54 6.57
CA GLN A 295 -33.65 8.34 7.25
C GLN A 295 -33.97 9.44 8.29
N ASP A 296 -32.95 10.15 8.76
CA ASP A 296 -33.06 11.25 9.73
C ASP A 296 -33.48 12.60 9.10
N GLY A 297 -33.51 12.69 7.77
CA GLY A 297 -33.83 13.91 7.03
C GLY A 297 -32.64 14.81 6.70
N SER A 298 -31.39 14.36 6.91
CA SER A 298 -30.17 15.08 6.53
C SER A 298 -29.83 14.99 5.03
N GLY A 299 -30.44 14.05 4.30
CA GLY A 299 -30.27 13.84 2.86
C GLY A 299 -31.32 14.54 1.98
N ASP A 300 -31.17 14.42 0.66
CA ASP A 300 -32.10 15.00 -0.33
C ASP A 300 -33.52 14.41 -0.23
N VAL A 301 -33.61 13.16 0.25
CA VAL A 301 -34.83 12.41 0.59
C VAL A 301 -34.59 11.54 1.83
N THR A 302 -35.67 11.09 2.47
CA THR A 302 -35.63 10.09 3.55
C THR A 302 -35.87 8.65 3.08
N ARG A 303 -36.25 8.45 1.82
CA ARG A 303 -36.67 7.17 1.23
C ARG A 303 -36.03 6.90 -0.12
N ILE A 304 -35.68 5.64 -0.37
CA ILE A 304 -35.06 5.22 -1.63
C ILE A 304 -36.11 5.25 -2.77
N SER A 305 -37.38 4.96 -2.48
CA SER A 305 -38.48 5.13 -3.44
C SER A 305 -38.57 6.57 -3.97
N ASP A 306 -38.29 7.53 -3.11
CA ASP A 306 -38.46 8.95 -3.41
C ASP A 306 -37.26 9.45 -4.23
N ALA A 307 -36.04 8.96 -3.95
CA ALA A 307 -34.90 9.16 -4.84
C ALA A 307 -35.17 8.61 -6.25
N LEU A 308 -35.68 7.38 -6.35
CA LEU A 308 -36.00 6.75 -7.64
C LEU A 308 -37.08 7.51 -8.42
N SER A 309 -38.13 7.99 -7.75
CA SER A 309 -39.21 8.75 -8.41
C SER A 309 -38.78 10.16 -8.87
N ARG A 310 -37.71 10.73 -8.29
CA ARG A 310 -37.10 11.99 -8.75
C ARG A 310 -36.25 11.85 -10.02
N LEU A 311 -35.91 10.63 -10.42
CA LEU A 311 -35.18 10.39 -11.66
C LEU A 311 -36.13 10.50 -12.86
N ASN A 312 -36.04 11.62 -13.57
CA ASN A 312 -36.76 11.86 -14.83
C ASN A 312 -36.27 10.95 -15.97
N ASP A 313 -36.95 11.01 -17.13
CA ASP A 313 -36.60 10.29 -18.37
C ASP A 313 -35.24 10.69 -18.99
N SER A 314 -34.42 11.48 -18.28
CA SER A 314 -33.04 11.75 -18.67
C SER A 314 -32.24 10.45 -18.81
N GLN A 315 -31.35 10.40 -19.80
CA GLN A 315 -30.42 9.29 -20.00
C GLN A 315 -29.15 9.40 -19.14
N ALA A 316 -28.97 10.50 -18.40
CA ALA A 316 -27.79 10.72 -17.57
C ALA A 316 -27.66 9.66 -16.46
N PRO A 317 -26.47 9.10 -16.20
CA PRO A 317 -26.25 8.15 -15.11
C PRO A 317 -26.70 8.72 -13.76
N ALA A 318 -27.21 7.88 -12.88
CA ALA A 318 -27.62 8.27 -11.53
C ALA A 318 -26.99 7.40 -10.45
N ILE A 319 -26.52 8.04 -9.39
CA ILE A 319 -25.93 7.42 -8.21
C ILE A 319 -26.76 7.83 -6.99
N ILE A 320 -27.41 6.86 -6.38
CA ILE A 320 -28.21 7.03 -5.16
C ILE A 320 -27.37 6.54 -3.98
N LEU A 321 -27.09 7.46 -3.07
CA LEU A 321 -26.30 7.27 -1.87
C LEU A 321 -27.25 7.02 -0.70
N ILE A 322 -27.15 5.86 -0.08
CA ILE A 322 -28.08 5.38 0.92
C ILE A 322 -27.36 5.31 2.26
N GLY A 323 -27.93 6.03 3.23
CA GLY A 323 -27.45 6.16 4.60
C GLY A 323 -27.33 4.86 5.38
N GLU A 324 -26.82 4.98 6.60
CA GLU A 324 -26.87 3.90 7.59
C GLU A 324 -28.32 3.73 8.09
N GLY A 325 -28.79 2.49 8.21
CA GLY A 325 -30.16 2.21 8.65
C GLY A 325 -30.81 0.99 7.99
N VAL A 326 -32.08 0.77 8.35
CA VAL A 326 -32.93 -0.29 7.80
C VAL A 326 -34.09 0.37 7.05
N PHE A 327 -34.04 0.25 5.72
CA PHE A 327 -35.03 0.76 4.79
C PHE A 327 -36.04 -0.37 4.49
N GLU A 328 -37.16 -0.35 5.22
CA GLU A 328 -38.29 -1.27 5.04
C GLU A 328 -39.08 -0.93 3.76
N GLU A 329 -38.43 -1.09 2.61
CA GLU A 329 -38.91 -0.61 1.31
C GLU A 329 -38.83 -1.68 0.23
N GLN A 330 -39.91 -1.78 -0.54
CA GLN A 330 -39.93 -2.49 -1.82
C GLN A 330 -39.51 -1.54 -2.95
N LEU A 331 -38.40 -1.83 -3.62
CA LEU A 331 -37.85 -0.99 -4.68
C LEU A 331 -38.25 -1.48 -6.07
N MET A 332 -38.50 -0.50 -6.95
CA MET A 332 -38.96 -0.69 -8.32
C MET A 332 -38.01 0.07 -9.26
N LEU A 333 -37.08 -0.65 -9.89
CA LEU A 333 -36.06 -0.08 -10.78
C LEU A 333 -36.51 -0.22 -12.23
N THR A 334 -36.99 0.87 -12.82
CA THR A 334 -37.50 0.95 -14.21
C THR A 334 -36.67 1.86 -15.13
N ARG A 335 -35.55 2.40 -14.64
CA ARG A 335 -34.69 3.34 -15.35
C ARG A 335 -33.28 2.79 -15.42
N ASP A 336 -32.69 2.88 -16.60
CA ASP A 336 -31.32 2.41 -16.88
C ASP A 336 -30.25 3.27 -16.17
N ASN A 337 -29.05 2.72 -16.04
CA ASN A 337 -27.87 3.42 -15.48
C ASN A 337 -28.05 3.97 -14.05
N VAL A 338 -28.75 3.23 -13.18
CA VAL A 338 -28.90 3.54 -11.75
C VAL A 338 -27.94 2.72 -10.90
N THR A 339 -27.16 3.39 -10.05
CA THR A 339 -26.28 2.78 -9.06
C THR A 339 -26.84 3.05 -7.66
N LEU A 340 -27.06 2.00 -6.87
CA LEU A 340 -27.42 2.11 -5.45
C LEU A 340 -26.18 1.82 -4.59
N VAL A 341 -25.84 2.72 -3.67
CA VAL A 341 -24.63 2.66 -2.86
C VAL A 341 -25.00 2.80 -1.39
N GLY A 342 -24.78 1.77 -0.57
CA GLY A 342 -24.92 1.87 0.88
C GLY A 342 -23.63 2.32 1.59
N LYS A 343 -23.74 2.61 2.89
CA LYS A 343 -22.61 2.84 3.82
C LYS A 343 -21.89 1.55 4.25
N GLY A 344 -22.08 0.43 3.55
CA GLY A 344 -21.56 -0.89 3.90
C GLY A 344 -22.67 -1.93 4.06
N ARG A 345 -22.40 -3.18 3.63
CA ARG A 345 -23.31 -4.35 3.70
C ARG A 345 -23.76 -4.78 5.11
N ASP A 346 -23.33 -4.03 6.11
CA ASP A 346 -23.48 -4.25 7.54
C ASP A 346 -24.05 -3.01 8.27
N LYS A 347 -24.29 -1.92 7.52
CA LYS A 347 -24.79 -0.62 7.97
C LYS A 347 -26.05 -0.21 7.21
N THR A 348 -26.09 -0.44 5.90
CA THR A 348 -27.26 -0.14 5.06
C THR A 348 -27.99 -1.44 4.69
N THR A 349 -29.23 -1.59 5.16
CA THR A 349 -30.09 -2.74 4.84
C THR A 349 -31.38 -2.28 4.17
N ILE A 350 -31.72 -2.87 3.03
CA ILE A 350 -33.03 -2.76 2.37
C ILE A 350 -33.78 -4.06 2.67
N ARG A 351 -34.96 -3.97 3.26
CA ARG A 351 -35.70 -5.12 3.80
C ARG A 351 -37.16 -5.12 3.38
N THR A 352 -37.66 -6.32 3.10
CA THR A 352 -39.10 -6.62 3.03
C THR A 352 -39.37 -7.99 3.64
N SER A 353 -40.65 -8.32 3.83
CA SER A 353 -41.10 -9.67 4.21
C SER A 353 -42.22 -10.10 3.26
N LEU A 354 -41.87 -10.75 2.15
CA LEU A 354 -42.83 -11.08 1.09
C LEU A 354 -42.57 -12.42 0.42
N LEU A 355 -43.54 -13.33 0.54
CA LEU A 355 -43.63 -14.56 -0.24
C LEU A 355 -44.20 -14.26 -1.64
N ARG A 356 -43.59 -14.82 -2.70
CA ARG A 356 -44.13 -14.72 -4.07
C ARG A 356 -45.56 -15.21 -4.18
N ALA A 357 -45.91 -16.28 -3.47
CA ALA A 357 -47.27 -16.85 -3.50
C ALA A 357 -48.32 -15.85 -2.97
N ASN A 358 -47.97 -15.03 -1.98
CA ASN A 358 -48.86 -14.00 -1.44
C ASN A 358 -49.02 -12.86 -2.44
N TRP A 359 -47.93 -12.39 -3.07
CA TRP A 359 -47.99 -11.42 -4.16
C TRP A 359 -48.94 -11.89 -5.29
N ARG A 360 -48.83 -13.17 -5.66
CA ARG A 360 -49.60 -13.82 -6.74
C ARG A 360 -51.08 -14.10 -6.42
N GLN A 361 -51.57 -13.84 -5.22
CA GLN A 361 -53.00 -13.93 -4.92
C GLN A 361 -53.77 -12.80 -5.63
N ASP A 362 -53.20 -11.59 -5.64
CA ASP A 362 -53.84 -10.38 -6.20
C ASP A 362 -53.18 -9.88 -7.50
N HIS A 363 -52.01 -10.44 -7.90
CA HIS A 363 -51.24 -9.98 -9.06
C HIS A 363 -50.94 -11.09 -10.09
N PHE A 364 -51.05 -10.74 -11.38
CA PHE A 364 -50.87 -11.67 -12.50
C PHE A 364 -49.41 -11.90 -12.91
N ASP A 365 -48.45 -11.13 -12.39
CA ASP A 365 -47.01 -11.25 -12.68
C ASP A 365 -46.14 -11.20 -11.39
N ASP A 366 -44.81 -11.17 -11.55
CA ASP A 366 -43.85 -11.09 -10.42
C ASP A 366 -43.35 -9.64 -10.17
N TRP A 367 -43.98 -8.62 -10.77
CA TRP A 367 -43.52 -7.24 -10.69
C TRP A 367 -43.93 -6.59 -9.37
N GLY A 368 -43.08 -6.75 -8.35
CA GLY A 368 -43.42 -6.48 -6.95
C GLY A 368 -43.33 -7.72 -6.05
N ALA A 369 -42.88 -8.88 -6.55
CA ALA A 369 -42.68 -10.06 -5.73
C ALA A 369 -41.36 -10.05 -4.91
N SER A 370 -40.51 -9.02 -5.05
CA SER A 370 -39.16 -8.94 -4.47
C SER A 370 -38.96 -7.73 -3.56
N THR A 371 -37.91 -7.75 -2.73
CA THR A 371 -37.33 -6.56 -2.09
C THR A 371 -36.87 -5.55 -3.14
N ILE A 372 -36.20 -6.00 -4.21
CA ILE A 372 -35.81 -5.14 -5.34
C ILE A 372 -36.21 -5.78 -6.67
N ASN A 373 -37.13 -5.11 -7.37
CA ASN A 373 -37.70 -5.55 -8.64
C ASN A 373 -37.08 -4.71 -9.76
N ILE A 374 -36.59 -5.37 -10.82
CA ILE A 374 -35.81 -4.72 -11.88
C ILE A 374 -36.44 -4.94 -13.26
N LYS A 375 -36.70 -3.84 -13.96
CA LYS A 375 -37.08 -3.72 -15.37
C LYS A 375 -36.21 -2.66 -16.05
N ALA A 376 -34.89 -2.86 -16.00
CA ALA A 376 -33.90 -1.86 -16.40
C ALA A 376 -32.53 -2.51 -16.68
N ASN A 377 -31.72 -1.84 -17.50
CA ASN A 377 -30.34 -2.18 -17.78
C ASN A 377 -29.36 -1.41 -16.88
N ASP A 378 -28.14 -1.91 -16.81
CA ASP A 378 -27.00 -1.18 -16.27
C ASP A 378 -27.08 -0.83 -14.78
N ILE A 379 -27.88 -1.59 -14.05
CA ILE A 379 -28.07 -1.44 -12.60
C ILE A 379 -26.84 -1.96 -11.85
N THR A 380 -26.40 -1.18 -10.86
CA THR A 380 -25.27 -1.52 -10.01
C THR A 380 -25.67 -1.42 -8.54
N PHE A 381 -25.37 -2.44 -7.75
CA PHE A 381 -25.52 -2.44 -6.29
C PHE A 381 -24.15 -2.47 -5.64
N MET A 382 -23.91 -1.56 -4.69
CA MET A 382 -22.65 -1.46 -3.97
C MET A 382 -22.92 -1.34 -2.47
N GLN A 383 -22.21 -2.12 -1.66
CA GLN A 383 -22.08 -1.88 -0.22
C GLN A 383 -23.38 -1.81 0.56
N LEU A 384 -24.31 -2.71 0.24
CA LEU A 384 -25.61 -2.76 0.86
C LEU A 384 -26.06 -4.20 1.10
N ARG A 385 -27.00 -4.36 2.02
CA ARG A 385 -27.66 -5.62 2.33
C ARG A 385 -29.10 -5.58 1.81
N VAL A 386 -29.54 -6.64 1.16
CA VAL A 386 -30.92 -6.81 0.68
C VAL A 386 -31.49 -8.08 1.30
N VAL A 387 -32.60 -7.94 2.01
CA VAL A 387 -33.22 -9.01 2.80
C VAL A 387 -34.68 -9.18 2.43
N ASN A 388 -35.08 -10.43 2.13
CA ASN A 388 -36.47 -10.85 2.19
C ASN A 388 -36.60 -11.94 3.27
N ASP A 389 -37.05 -11.54 4.46
CA ASP A 389 -36.98 -12.39 5.65
C ASP A 389 -38.21 -13.25 5.91
N TYR A 390 -39.17 -13.29 4.97
CA TYR A 390 -40.44 -13.99 5.18
C TYR A 390 -40.25 -15.43 5.65
N GLY A 391 -39.39 -16.20 4.99
CA GLY A 391 -39.04 -17.57 5.35
C GLY A 391 -38.13 -17.70 6.57
N LEU A 392 -37.39 -16.64 6.93
CA LEU A 392 -36.59 -16.60 8.17
C LEU A 392 -37.50 -16.47 9.40
N ILE A 393 -38.63 -15.78 9.25
CA ILE A 393 -39.65 -15.58 10.29
C ILE A 393 -40.65 -16.75 10.33
N THR A 394 -41.11 -17.20 9.17
CA THR A 394 -42.24 -18.16 9.06
C THR A 394 -41.83 -19.62 8.91
N GLY A 395 -40.61 -19.90 8.44
CA GLY A 395 -40.21 -21.23 8.00
C GLY A 395 -40.80 -21.67 6.65
N ASP A 396 -41.54 -20.81 5.93
CA ASP A 396 -41.91 -21.09 4.54
C ASP A 396 -40.67 -20.89 3.65
N HIS A 397 -40.21 -21.96 3.01
CA HIS A 397 -39.01 -21.95 2.17
C HIS A 397 -39.31 -21.80 0.66
N SER A 398 -40.54 -21.45 0.28
CA SER A 398 -40.95 -21.22 -1.11
C SER A 398 -40.33 -19.93 -1.70
N HIS A 399 -40.55 -19.67 -3.00
CA HIS A 399 -39.95 -18.55 -3.74
C HIS A 399 -40.07 -17.18 -3.02
N GLN A 400 -38.92 -16.59 -2.70
CA GLN A 400 -38.73 -15.29 -2.06
C GLN A 400 -37.52 -14.63 -2.69
N PHE A 401 -37.69 -13.41 -3.19
CA PHE A 401 -36.64 -12.75 -3.97
C PHE A 401 -36.07 -11.56 -3.19
N ALA A 402 -34.77 -11.54 -2.95
CA ALA A 402 -34.04 -10.32 -2.57
C ALA A 402 -33.80 -9.44 -3.82
N LEU A 403 -33.37 -10.05 -4.94
CA LEU A 403 -33.32 -9.42 -6.26
C LEU A 403 -34.16 -10.21 -7.27
N ARG A 404 -34.97 -9.52 -8.08
CA ARG A 404 -35.74 -10.11 -9.19
C ARG A 404 -35.62 -9.26 -10.46
N LEU A 405 -34.96 -9.79 -11.51
CA LEU A 405 -34.90 -9.17 -12.83
C LEU A 405 -35.97 -9.72 -13.76
N LEU A 406 -36.92 -8.88 -14.15
CA LEU A 406 -37.99 -9.21 -15.08
C LEU A 406 -37.61 -8.82 -16.51
N GLU A 407 -37.04 -7.62 -16.68
CA GLU A 407 -36.61 -7.06 -17.97
C GLU A 407 -35.27 -6.34 -17.76
N GLY A 408 -34.39 -6.37 -18.77
CA GLY A 408 -33.04 -5.80 -18.69
C GLY A 408 -31.91 -6.82 -18.89
N THR A 409 -30.69 -6.33 -19.05
CA THR A 409 -29.53 -7.11 -19.50
C THR A 409 -28.39 -7.16 -18.50
N ARG A 410 -27.83 -6.00 -18.13
CA ARG A 410 -26.57 -5.86 -17.39
C ARG A 410 -26.81 -5.53 -15.91
N ILE A 411 -26.32 -6.37 -14.99
CA ILE A 411 -26.41 -6.16 -13.53
C ILE A 411 -25.03 -6.34 -12.89
N ILE A 412 -24.62 -5.40 -12.05
CA ILE A 412 -23.42 -5.51 -11.20
C ILE A 412 -23.84 -5.58 -9.72
N THR A 413 -23.21 -6.47 -8.95
CA THR A 413 -23.17 -6.38 -7.48
C THR A 413 -21.73 -6.39 -6.99
N GLU A 414 -21.32 -5.37 -6.26
CA GLU A 414 -20.01 -5.25 -5.61
C GLU A 414 -20.21 -5.20 -4.10
N ASP A 415 -19.53 -6.07 -3.35
CA ASP A 415 -19.48 -6.03 -1.87
C ASP A 415 -20.87 -5.88 -1.23
N SER A 416 -21.80 -6.76 -1.62
CA SER A 416 -23.22 -6.67 -1.25
C SER A 416 -23.75 -8.00 -0.75
N THR A 417 -24.70 -7.96 0.18
CA THR A 417 -25.26 -9.13 0.87
C THR A 417 -26.71 -9.35 0.43
N PHE A 418 -27.05 -10.58 0.03
CA PHE A 418 -28.40 -10.97 -0.40
C PHE A 418 -28.88 -12.19 0.39
N ILE A 419 -29.93 -12.03 1.19
CA ILE A 419 -30.43 -13.05 2.10
C ILE A 419 -31.93 -13.24 1.90
N THR A 420 -32.37 -14.49 1.73
CA THR A 420 -33.75 -14.88 2.04
C THR A 420 -33.83 -16.10 2.92
N GLY A 421 -35.03 -16.38 3.44
CA GLY A 421 -35.36 -17.66 4.07
C GLY A 421 -35.94 -18.70 3.12
N GLY A 422 -35.96 -18.45 1.82
CA GLY A 422 -36.67 -19.28 0.84
C GLY A 422 -35.88 -19.57 -0.43
N ALA A 423 -36.59 -20.00 -1.47
CA ALA A 423 -36.01 -20.27 -2.77
C ALA A 423 -35.77 -18.97 -3.56
N ASP A 424 -34.84 -19.00 -4.52
CA ASP A 424 -34.68 -17.98 -5.57
C ASP A 424 -34.11 -16.59 -5.15
N THR A 425 -33.39 -16.48 -4.01
CA THR A 425 -32.83 -15.20 -3.45
C THR A 425 -32.36 -14.17 -4.49
N VAL A 426 -31.50 -14.56 -5.44
CA VAL A 426 -31.03 -13.71 -6.55
C VAL A 426 -31.49 -14.29 -7.91
N SER A 427 -32.61 -13.77 -8.39
CA SER A 427 -33.32 -14.26 -9.59
C SER A 427 -33.17 -13.35 -10.81
N LEU A 428 -32.01 -13.48 -11.46
CA LEU A 428 -31.65 -12.70 -12.65
C LEU A 428 -32.02 -13.48 -13.94
N TRP A 429 -33.22 -13.24 -14.47
CA TRP A 429 -33.84 -14.14 -15.48
C TRP A 429 -34.01 -13.53 -16.88
N ASN A 430 -32.90 -13.15 -17.54
CA ASN A 430 -32.89 -12.88 -18.98
C ASN A 430 -32.02 -13.91 -19.72
N LYS A 431 -32.63 -15.04 -20.08
CA LYS A 431 -31.97 -16.12 -20.86
C LYS A 431 -31.48 -15.68 -22.25
N ASP A 432 -32.00 -14.60 -22.82
CA ASP A 432 -31.73 -14.24 -24.22
C ASP A 432 -30.48 -13.34 -24.33
N SER A 433 -30.27 -12.43 -23.37
CA SER A 433 -29.18 -11.43 -23.37
C SER A 433 -28.68 -10.98 -21.97
N GLY A 434 -29.02 -11.72 -20.91
CA GLY A 434 -28.61 -11.41 -19.53
C GLY A 434 -27.11 -11.58 -19.29
N MET A 435 -26.48 -10.59 -18.66
CA MET A 435 -25.06 -10.58 -18.30
C MET A 435 -24.90 -10.04 -16.87
N TYR A 436 -24.45 -10.88 -15.95
CA TYR A 436 -24.45 -10.56 -14.51
C TYR A 436 -23.06 -10.71 -13.91
N TYR A 437 -22.57 -9.66 -13.26
CA TYR A 437 -21.25 -9.64 -12.63
C TYR A 437 -21.40 -9.43 -11.12
N HIS A 438 -20.84 -10.37 -10.37
CA HIS A 438 -20.92 -10.39 -8.91
C HIS A 438 -19.52 -10.51 -8.31
N ARG A 439 -19.13 -9.57 -7.44
CA ARG A 439 -17.85 -9.61 -6.75
C ARG A 439 -17.99 -9.30 -5.26
N ARG A 440 -17.28 -10.08 -4.42
CA ARG A 440 -17.33 -9.98 -2.94
C ARG A 440 -18.74 -10.05 -2.36
N GLY A 441 -19.63 -10.78 -3.03
CA GLY A 441 -21.01 -10.97 -2.58
C GLY A 441 -21.12 -11.98 -1.44
N TYR A 442 -22.15 -11.83 -0.60
CA TYR A 442 -22.62 -12.90 0.28
C TYR A 442 -24.04 -13.28 -0.15
N PHE A 443 -24.26 -14.55 -0.46
CA PHE A 443 -25.53 -15.08 -0.96
C PHE A 443 -26.07 -16.15 -0.03
N GLU A 444 -27.31 -16.01 0.42
CA GLU A 444 -27.94 -16.96 1.33
C GLU A 444 -29.41 -17.21 0.99
N GLY A 445 -29.81 -18.48 1.06
CA GLY A 445 -31.18 -18.92 0.81
C GLY A 445 -31.33 -20.44 0.94
N TYR A 446 -32.45 -20.97 0.48
CA TYR A 446 -32.84 -22.36 0.72
C TYR A 446 -32.74 -23.26 -0.52
N THR A 447 -33.16 -22.79 -1.70
CA THR A 447 -33.14 -23.55 -2.96
C THR A 447 -32.89 -22.61 -4.13
N ASP A 448 -31.99 -22.98 -5.04
CA ASP A 448 -31.65 -22.23 -6.26
C ASP A 448 -31.39 -20.74 -5.96
N PHE A 449 -30.77 -20.44 -4.81
CA PHE A 449 -30.75 -19.08 -4.27
C PHE A 449 -29.85 -18.12 -5.05
N VAL A 450 -28.98 -18.64 -5.93
CA VAL A 450 -28.41 -17.87 -7.05
C VAL A 450 -28.78 -18.58 -8.35
N CYS A 451 -29.73 -18.01 -9.10
CA CYS A 451 -30.34 -18.65 -10.28
C CYS A 451 -30.30 -17.80 -11.58
N PRO A 452 -29.11 -17.40 -12.07
CA PRO A 452 -28.97 -16.61 -13.29
C PRO A 452 -29.35 -17.36 -14.58
N ARG A 453 -29.95 -16.64 -15.53
CA ARG A 453 -30.17 -17.07 -16.92
C ARG A 453 -29.40 -16.20 -17.90
N GLY A 454 -28.71 -16.79 -18.88
CA GLY A 454 -27.81 -16.05 -19.77
C GLY A 454 -26.35 -16.28 -19.40
N TRP A 455 -25.56 -15.23 -19.21
CA TRP A 455 -24.18 -15.31 -18.73
C TRP A 455 -24.04 -14.74 -17.31
N SER A 456 -23.21 -15.36 -16.48
CA SER A 456 -22.89 -14.84 -15.15
C SER A 456 -21.45 -15.13 -14.75
N TYR A 457 -20.80 -14.14 -14.12
CA TYR A 457 -19.47 -14.26 -13.55
C TYR A 457 -19.51 -13.82 -12.09
N ILE A 458 -19.22 -14.75 -11.19
CA ILE A 458 -19.19 -14.55 -9.74
C ILE A 458 -17.76 -14.78 -9.26
N THR A 459 -17.20 -13.84 -8.48
CA THR A 459 -15.82 -13.94 -7.99
C THR A 459 -15.69 -13.50 -6.54
N ASP A 460 -14.76 -14.11 -5.81
CA ASP A 460 -14.36 -13.71 -4.45
C ASP A 460 -15.54 -13.65 -3.46
N SER A 461 -16.55 -14.51 -3.64
CA SER A 461 -17.86 -14.42 -2.99
C SER A 461 -18.15 -15.61 -2.06
N GLN A 462 -19.18 -15.50 -1.23
CA GLN A 462 -19.59 -16.51 -0.25
C GLN A 462 -21.03 -16.96 -0.49
N PHE A 463 -21.28 -18.26 -0.37
CA PHE A 463 -22.58 -18.89 -0.53
C PHE A 463 -22.91 -19.69 0.73
N PHE A 464 -24.07 -19.46 1.34
CA PHE A 464 -24.56 -20.22 2.48
C PHE A 464 -25.93 -20.86 2.20
N SER A 465 -25.99 -22.19 2.14
CA SER A 465 -27.24 -22.93 1.96
C SER A 465 -27.93 -23.20 3.29
N ARG A 466 -29.10 -22.59 3.49
CA ARG A 466 -29.99 -22.86 4.64
C ARG A 466 -30.73 -24.19 4.54
N GLY A 467 -30.70 -24.86 3.38
CA GLY A 467 -31.44 -26.09 3.10
C GLY A 467 -30.59 -27.18 2.43
N GLY A 468 -31.08 -28.42 2.47
CA GLY A 468 -30.50 -29.57 1.78
C GLY A 468 -30.72 -29.58 0.25
N ALA A 469 -31.21 -28.48 -0.33
CA ALA A 469 -31.44 -28.34 -1.76
C ALA A 469 -30.22 -27.76 -2.48
N ALA A 470 -30.35 -27.54 -3.79
CA ALA A 470 -29.29 -26.98 -4.62
C ALA A 470 -29.05 -25.50 -4.30
N ALA A 471 -27.79 -25.09 -4.15
CA ALA A 471 -27.42 -23.70 -3.88
C ALA A 471 -27.45 -22.84 -5.16
N ILE A 472 -26.77 -23.29 -6.22
CA ILE A 472 -26.72 -22.58 -7.52
C ILE A 472 -27.58 -23.28 -8.59
N TRP A 473 -28.21 -22.47 -9.44
CA TRP A 473 -28.97 -22.94 -10.58
C TRP A 473 -28.61 -22.14 -11.82
N HIS A 474 -28.67 -22.76 -13.00
CA HIS A 474 -28.37 -22.07 -14.24
C HIS A 474 -29.22 -22.55 -15.43
N ASP A 475 -29.48 -21.62 -16.34
CA ASP A 475 -30.16 -21.81 -17.64
C ASP A 475 -29.43 -20.96 -18.68
N GLY A 476 -28.59 -21.63 -19.47
CA GLY A 476 -27.88 -21.09 -20.62
C GLY A 476 -28.44 -21.67 -21.93
N GLN A 477 -29.74 -21.98 -21.98
CA GLN A 477 -30.31 -22.79 -23.06
C GLN A 477 -30.43 -22.09 -24.43
N ARG A 478 -30.02 -20.82 -24.54
CA ARG A 478 -30.24 -20.02 -25.76
C ARG A 478 -29.03 -19.98 -26.67
N GLN A 479 -27.82 -19.94 -26.10
CA GLN A 479 -26.58 -19.86 -26.85
C GLN A 479 -25.56 -20.77 -26.19
N GLU A 480 -24.77 -21.50 -26.98
CA GLU A 480 -23.83 -22.48 -26.45
C GLU A 480 -22.85 -21.87 -25.44
N SER A 481 -22.43 -20.63 -25.68
CA SER A 481 -21.50 -19.90 -24.83
C SER A 481 -22.12 -19.33 -23.55
N GLN A 482 -23.43 -19.46 -23.32
CA GLN A 482 -24.03 -19.04 -22.05
C GLN A 482 -23.56 -19.92 -20.89
N LYS A 483 -22.89 -19.29 -19.93
CA LYS A 483 -22.15 -19.95 -18.86
C LYS A 483 -22.26 -19.20 -17.53
N LEU A 484 -22.30 -19.95 -16.43
CA LEU A 484 -22.12 -19.48 -15.06
C LEU A 484 -20.69 -19.82 -14.63
N VAL A 485 -19.87 -18.80 -14.44
CA VAL A 485 -18.54 -18.91 -13.84
C VAL A 485 -18.64 -18.51 -12.37
N VAL A 486 -18.13 -19.35 -11.47
CA VAL A 486 -17.90 -19.00 -10.06
C VAL A 486 -16.42 -19.25 -9.77
N LYS A 487 -15.71 -18.20 -9.34
CA LYS A 487 -14.26 -18.22 -9.11
C LYS A 487 -13.88 -17.78 -7.69
N ARG A 488 -12.85 -18.39 -7.08
CA ARG A 488 -12.29 -18.00 -5.77
C ARG A 488 -13.35 -17.79 -4.67
N SER A 489 -14.40 -18.61 -4.67
CA SER A 489 -15.57 -18.43 -3.81
C SER A 489 -15.77 -19.59 -2.83
N THR A 490 -16.42 -19.32 -1.70
CA THR A 490 -16.68 -20.32 -0.65
C THR A 490 -18.13 -20.77 -0.65
N PHE A 491 -18.35 -22.08 -0.57
CA PHE A 491 -19.66 -22.73 -0.44
C PHE A 491 -19.75 -23.46 0.88
N ASP A 492 -20.70 -23.06 1.72
CA ASP A 492 -21.06 -23.74 2.96
C ASP A 492 -22.59 -23.84 3.09
N GLY A 493 -23.06 -24.49 4.13
CA GLY A 493 -24.48 -24.65 4.42
C GLY A 493 -24.75 -25.75 5.42
N VAL A 494 -26.02 -26.09 5.57
CA VAL A 494 -26.47 -27.24 6.38
C VAL A 494 -25.88 -28.56 5.86
N GLN A 495 -25.77 -29.56 6.75
CA GLN A 495 -25.25 -30.88 6.40
C GLN A 495 -25.98 -31.49 5.18
N ASN A 496 -25.20 -31.97 4.21
CA ASN A 496 -25.65 -32.49 2.92
C ASN A 496 -26.38 -31.46 2.03
N PHE A 497 -26.00 -30.18 2.07
CA PHE A 497 -26.46 -29.22 1.07
C PHE A 497 -25.96 -29.62 -0.32
N ILE A 498 -26.74 -29.36 -1.38
CA ILE A 498 -26.37 -29.75 -2.74
C ILE A 498 -25.75 -28.53 -3.44
N LEU A 499 -24.65 -28.74 -4.17
CA LEU A 499 -23.95 -27.66 -4.86
C LEU A 499 -24.85 -26.93 -5.86
N GLY A 500 -25.40 -27.65 -6.84
CA GLY A 500 -26.19 -27.01 -7.88
C GLY A 500 -27.00 -27.96 -8.75
N ARG A 501 -27.89 -27.39 -9.56
CA ARG A 501 -28.72 -28.14 -10.52
C ARG A 501 -29.06 -27.32 -11.76
N ARG A 502 -29.51 -27.99 -12.83
CA ARG A 502 -30.06 -27.34 -14.04
C ARG A 502 -31.36 -28.02 -14.48
N HIS A 503 -32.28 -27.28 -15.08
CA HIS A 503 -33.49 -27.85 -15.69
C HIS A 503 -33.37 -27.94 -17.23
N TYR A 504 -32.63 -26.98 -17.80
CA TYR A 504 -32.33 -26.84 -19.21
C TYR A 504 -30.82 -26.99 -19.44
N ASP A 505 -30.36 -26.86 -20.68
CA ASP A 505 -28.93 -26.71 -20.95
C ASP A 505 -28.31 -25.58 -20.14
N ALA A 506 -27.14 -25.84 -19.59
CA ALA A 506 -26.37 -24.87 -18.82
C ALA A 506 -24.89 -25.27 -18.86
N GLN A 507 -24.01 -24.29 -18.72
CA GLN A 507 -22.57 -24.49 -18.59
C GLN A 507 -22.09 -23.89 -17.28
N PHE A 508 -21.32 -24.66 -16.50
CA PHE A 508 -20.76 -24.24 -15.22
C PHE A 508 -19.23 -24.28 -15.30
N TYR A 509 -18.58 -23.23 -14.84
CA TYR A 509 -17.14 -23.23 -14.54
C TYR A 509 -16.96 -22.92 -13.06
N LEU A 510 -16.38 -23.84 -12.33
CA LEU A 510 -16.15 -23.74 -10.89
C LEU A 510 -14.64 -23.83 -10.64
N ILE A 511 -14.04 -22.67 -10.39
CA ILE A 511 -12.60 -22.46 -10.47
C ILE A 511 -12.09 -21.92 -9.12
N ASP A 512 -11.04 -22.51 -8.56
CA ASP A 512 -10.42 -22.07 -7.30
C ASP A 512 -11.42 -21.96 -6.12
N ASN A 513 -12.51 -22.75 -6.14
CA ASN A 513 -13.58 -22.65 -5.14
C ASN A 513 -13.33 -23.57 -3.94
N HIS A 514 -13.79 -23.14 -2.77
CA HIS A 514 -13.72 -23.92 -1.54
C HIS A 514 -15.11 -24.41 -1.11
N TYR A 515 -15.25 -25.70 -0.83
CA TYR A 515 -16.49 -26.33 -0.37
C TYR A 515 -16.29 -26.83 1.06
N SER A 516 -17.26 -26.61 1.95
CA SER A 516 -17.20 -27.17 3.31
C SER A 516 -17.44 -28.68 3.33
N ALA A 517 -17.16 -29.32 4.46
CA ALA A 517 -17.43 -30.74 4.68
C ALA A 517 -18.93 -31.09 4.62
N ASN A 518 -19.81 -30.08 4.71
CA ASN A 518 -21.26 -30.23 4.63
C ASN A 518 -21.78 -30.43 3.20
N LEU A 519 -20.95 -30.25 2.16
CA LEU A 519 -21.34 -30.47 0.78
C LEU A 519 -21.74 -31.95 0.56
N SER A 520 -22.92 -32.17 -0.03
CA SER A 520 -23.41 -33.50 -0.44
C SER A 520 -22.58 -34.10 -1.59
N ASP A 521 -22.44 -35.43 -1.62
CA ASP A 521 -21.93 -36.18 -2.75
C ASP A 521 -22.95 -36.26 -3.90
N THR A 522 -23.35 -35.10 -4.40
CA THR A 522 -24.32 -34.92 -5.48
C THR A 522 -23.72 -33.99 -6.53
N PRO A 523 -23.25 -34.51 -7.68
CA PRO A 523 -22.78 -33.69 -8.80
C PRO A 523 -23.87 -32.72 -9.28
N ILE A 524 -23.47 -31.69 -10.05
CA ILE A 524 -24.43 -30.74 -10.65
C ILE A 524 -25.32 -31.47 -11.65
N PHE A 525 -26.52 -31.81 -11.19
CA PHE A 525 -27.42 -32.73 -11.86
C PHE A 525 -28.48 -32.01 -12.68
N ARG A 526 -29.09 -32.76 -13.60
CA ARG A 526 -30.22 -32.30 -14.38
C ARG A 526 -31.52 -32.73 -13.72
N VAL A 527 -32.43 -31.79 -13.48
CA VAL A 527 -33.79 -32.07 -13.01
C VAL A 527 -34.63 -32.60 -14.17
N THR A 528 -35.29 -33.72 -13.94
CA THR A 528 -36.25 -34.35 -14.87
C THR A 528 -37.59 -34.58 -14.18
N TYR A 529 -38.68 -34.40 -14.91
CA TYR A 529 -40.04 -34.60 -14.43
C TYR A 529 -40.64 -35.91 -14.99
N GLU A 530 -41.61 -36.48 -14.29
CA GLU A 530 -42.40 -37.62 -14.78
C GLU A 530 -43.16 -37.25 -16.07
N ASP A 531 -43.70 -36.03 -16.10
CA ASP A 531 -44.28 -35.40 -17.28
C ASP A 531 -43.18 -35.06 -18.30
N GLN A 532 -43.02 -35.93 -19.29
CA GLN A 532 -42.01 -35.80 -20.33
C GLN A 532 -42.17 -34.53 -21.18
N ALA A 533 -43.35 -33.89 -21.22
CA ALA A 533 -43.52 -32.62 -21.93
C ALA A 533 -42.76 -31.45 -21.26
N LYS A 534 -42.40 -31.58 -19.97
CA LYS A 534 -41.55 -30.63 -19.25
C LYS A 534 -40.05 -30.86 -19.49
N ASN A 535 -39.67 -32.06 -19.93
CA ASN A 535 -38.27 -32.44 -20.19
C ASN A 535 -37.85 -32.00 -21.60
N ARG A 536 -37.15 -30.87 -21.70
CA ARG A 536 -36.56 -30.43 -22.99
C ARG A 536 -35.35 -31.31 -23.38
N PRO A 537 -34.92 -31.30 -24.66
CA PRO A 537 -33.62 -31.87 -25.04
C PRO A 537 -32.46 -31.22 -24.26
N ASN A 538 -31.34 -31.95 -24.13
CA ASN A 538 -30.04 -31.42 -23.65
C ASN A 538 -29.19 -31.23 -24.91
N LEU A 539 -29.11 -29.99 -25.40
CA LEU A 539 -28.54 -29.62 -26.70
C LEU A 539 -27.02 -29.77 -26.77
N TRP A 540 -26.31 -29.42 -25.70
CA TRP A 540 -24.83 -29.40 -25.66
C TRP A 540 -24.23 -30.36 -24.63
N GLY A 541 -25.04 -31.25 -24.06
CA GLY A 541 -24.59 -32.24 -23.10
C GLY A 541 -24.30 -31.67 -21.71
N ASP A 542 -23.62 -32.47 -20.89
CA ASP A 542 -23.32 -32.13 -19.51
C ASP A 542 -21.99 -31.36 -19.41
N ARG A 543 -22.08 -30.08 -19.07
CA ARG A 543 -20.97 -29.11 -19.14
C ARG A 543 -20.73 -28.47 -17.77
N ALA A 544 -20.16 -29.26 -16.86
CA ALA A 544 -19.71 -28.79 -15.55
C ALA A 544 -18.19 -28.95 -15.46
N TYR A 545 -17.49 -27.82 -15.38
CA TYR A 545 -16.04 -27.76 -15.40
C TYR A 545 -15.47 -27.35 -14.05
N PHE A 546 -14.42 -28.05 -13.62
CA PHE A 546 -13.77 -27.87 -12.34
C PHE A 546 -12.26 -27.66 -12.55
N TYR A 547 -11.69 -26.73 -11.79
CA TYR A 547 -10.24 -26.50 -11.71
C TYR A 547 -9.87 -25.93 -10.35
N GLY A 548 -8.75 -26.37 -9.75
CA GLY A 548 -8.22 -25.82 -8.50
C GLY A 548 -9.20 -25.86 -7.33
N SER A 549 -10.21 -26.73 -7.40
CA SER A 549 -11.36 -26.71 -6.50
C SER A 549 -11.16 -27.65 -5.30
N HIS A 550 -11.36 -27.13 -4.09
CA HIS A 550 -11.01 -27.82 -2.86
C HIS A 550 -12.23 -28.03 -1.96
N LYS A 551 -12.52 -29.28 -1.63
CA LYS A 551 -13.50 -29.62 -0.58
C LYS A 551 -12.77 -29.86 0.75
N GLN A 552 -13.31 -29.35 1.85
CA GLN A 552 -12.93 -29.76 3.21
C GLN A 552 -13.37 -31.21 3.42
N GLY A 553 -12.44 -32.07 3.80
CA GLY A 553 -12.66 -33.51 3.85
C GLY A 553 -12.15 -34.21 2.59
N GLU A 554 -12.41 -35.51 2.50
CA GLU A 554 -12.15 -36.24 1.25
C GLU A 554 -12.92 -35.58 0.09
N PRO A 555 -12.26 -35.29 -1.04
CA PRO A 555 -12.90 -34.70 -2.21
C PRO A 555 -13.69 -35.76 -2.97
N TYR A 556 -14.87 -35.39 -3.47
CA TYR A 556 -15.65 -36.27 -4.33
C TYR A 556 -15.03 -36.38 -5.72
N ALA A 557 -15.08 -37.57 -6.32
CA ALA A 557 -14.46 -37.82 -7.63
C ALA A 557 -14.98 -36.91 -8.76
N TRP A 558 -16.20 -36.38 -8.64
CA TRP A 558 -16.80 -35.46 -9.60
C TRP A 558 -16.36 -33.98 -9.44
N LEU A 559 -15.65 -33.64 -8.36
CA LEU A 559 -15.02 -32.33 -8.16
C LEU A 559 -13.60 -32.26 -8.75
N ALA A 560 -13.06 -33.37 -9.26
CA ALA A 560 -11.71 -33.43 -9.81
C ALA A 560 -11.55 -32.53 -11.04
N ASP A 561 -10.38 -31.92 -11.17
CA ASP A 561 -10.04 -31.02 -12.27
C ASP A 561 -10.23 -31.70 -13.64
N ASN A 562 -11.01 -31.05 -14.51
CA ASN A 562 -11.41 -31.60 -15.81
C ASN A 562 -11.24 -30.62 -16.99
N ILE A 563 -10.59 -29.48 -16.75
CA ILE A 563 -10.16 -28.49 -17.74
C ILE A 563 -8.70 -28.08 -17.50
N SER A 564 -8.08 -27.41 -18.47
CA SER A 564 -6.72 -26.87 -18.32
C SER A 564 -6.70 -25.54 -17.55
N GLU A 565 -5.54 -25.22 -16.97
CA GLU A 565 -5.25 -23.90 -16.37
C GLU A 565 -5.59 -22.73 -17.30
N SER A 566 -5.32 -22.87 -18.60
CA SER A 566 -5.63 -21.86 -19.61
C SER A 566 -7.14 -21.62 -19.79
N ALA A 567 -7.97 -22.66 -19.60
CA ALA A 567 -9.43 -22.54 -19.61
C ALA A 567 -9.98 -22.03 -18.26
N ALA A 568 -9.29 -22.34 -17.16
CA ALA A 568 -9.57 -21.80 -15.83
C ALA A 568 -9.16 -20.33 -15.66
N SER A 569 -8.32 -19.81 -16.55
CA SER A 569 -7.89 -18.40 -16.60
C SER A 569 -8.92 -17.45 -17.24
N ILE A 570 -10.21 -17.81 -17.22
CA ILE A 570 -11.29 -17.03 -17.81
C ILE A 570 -11.59 -15.75 -17.00
N SER A 571 -11.69 -14.61 -17.68
CA SER A 571 -12.09 -13.33 -17.10
C SER A 571 -13.59 -13.05 -17.20
N ALA A 572 -14.08 -12.00 -16.52
CA ALA A 572 -15.45 -11.53 -16.65
C ALA A 572 -15.78 -11.20 -18.13
N LYS A 573 -14.94 -10.41 -18.80
CA LYS A 573 -15.10 -10.05 -20.21
C LYS A 573 -15.17 -11.27 -21.15
N GLN A 574 -14.32 -12.26 -20.93
CA GLN A 574 -14.33 -13.53 -21.70
C GLN A 574 -15.54 -14.41 -21.37
N THR A 575 -16.09 -14.27 -20.15
CA THR A 575 -17.33 -14.96 -19.77
C THR A 575 -18.50 -14.44 -20.58
N PHE A 576 -18.60 -13.12 -20.78
CA PHE A 576 -19.60 -12.45 -21.62
C PHE A 576 -19.23 -12.41 -23.11
N ASP A 577 -18.34 -13.29 -23.58
CA ASP A 577 -17.83 -13.38 -24.96
C ASP A 577 -17.37 -12.03 -25.57
N GLY A 578 -16.89 -11.11 -24.72
CA GLY A 578 -16.46 -9.76 -25.11
C GLY A 578 -17.58 -8.72 -25.23
N HIS A 579 -18.85 -9.10 -25.08
CA HIS A 579 -20.01 -8.19 -25.21
C HIS A 579 -20.09 -7.13 -24.10
N TRP A 580 -19.46 -7.37 -22.95
CA TRP A 580 -19.47 -6.43 -21.82
C TRP A 580 -18.22 -6.56 -20.96
N ASP A 581 -17.74 -5.42 -20.46
CA ASP A 581 -16.64 -5.30 -19.52
C ASP A 581 -17.15 -4.64 -18.21
N PRO A 582 -17.62 -5.44 -17.24
CA PRO A 582 -18.14 -4.89 -15.99
C PRO A 582 -17.05 -4.33 -15.08
N GLU A 583 -15.81 -4.78 -15.23
CA GLU A 583 -14.68 -4.38 -14.39
C GLU A 583 -14.24 -2.96 -14.76
N GLN A 584 -14.19 -2.65 -16.06
CA GLN A 584 -14.02 -1.28 -16.54
C GLN A 584 -15.16 -0.35 -16.08
N LYS A 585 -16.42 -0.80 -16.18
CA LYS A 585 -17.58 0.00 -15.74
C LYS A 585 -17.53 0.29 -14.22
N LEU A 586 -17.14 -0.71 -13.42
CA LEU A 586 -17.05 -0.60 -11.97
C LEU A 586 -15.87 0.28 -11.52
N ALA A 587 -14.75 0.26 -12.26
CA ALA A 587 -13.66 1.20 -12.07
C ALA A 587 -14.10 2.65 -12.35
N HIS A 588 -14.80 2.87 -13.48
CA HIS A 588 -15.35 4.19 -13.83
C HIS A 588 -16.33 4.71 -12.77
N LEU A 589 -17.27 3.88 -12.29
CA LEU A 589 -18.20 4.27 -11.22
C LEU A 589 -17.46 4.68 -9.94
N LYS A 590 -16.42 3.97 -9.53
CA LYS A 590 -15.61 4.33 -8.35
C LYS A 590 -14.90 5.68 -8.51
N VAL A 591 -14.39 5.99 -9.70
CA VAL A 591 -13.83 7.32 -10.00
C VAL A 591 -14.90 8.41 -9.93
N VAL A 592 -16.06 8.19 -10.56
CA VAL A 592 -17.18 9.16 -10.53
C VAL A 592 -17.68 9.40 -9.10
N MET A 593 -17.70 8.37 -8.27
CA MET A 593 -18.07 8.45 -6.85
C MET A 593 -17.02 9.17 -6.01
N ALA A 594 -15.72 8.86 -6.19
CA ALA A 594 -14.62 9.54 -5.51
C ALA A 594 -14.59 11.05 -5.83
N LEU A 595 -14.90 11.44 -7.07
CA LEU A 595 -15.01 12.84 -7.50
C LEU A 595 -16.19 13.62 -6.87
N HIS A 596 -17.07 12.97 -6.10
CA HIS A 596 -18.25 13.58 -5.47
C HIS A 596 -18.33 13.27 -3.96
N ASP A 597 -17.18 13.02 -3.33
CA ASP A 597 -17.04 12.70 -1.90
C ASP A 597 -17.90 11.52 -1.44
N VAL A 598 -17.94 10.47 -2.27
CA VAL A 598 -18.64 9.21 -1.99
C VAL A 598 -17.63 8.10 -1.75
N SER A 599 -17.32 7.87 -0.48
CA SER A 599 -16.46 6.77 -0.07
C SER A 599 -17.15 5.41 -0.23
N VAL A 600 -16.43 4.47 -0.86
CA VAL A 600 -16.79 3.05 -0.96
C VAL A 600 -15.86 2.29 -0.02
N LEU A 601 -16.36 1.88 1.15
CA LEU A 601 -15.56 1.33 2.24
C LEU A 601 -14.73 0.08 1.83
N PRO A 602 -13.48 -0.08 2.30
CA PRO A 602 -12.83 -1.38 2.30
C PRO A 602 -13.46 -2.33 3.33
N LEU A 603 -13.33 -3.63 3.10
CA LEU A 603 -14.07 -4.66 3.85
C LEU A 603 -13.44 -5.01 5.21
N GLN A 604 -14.20 -4.83 6.29
CA GLN A 604 -13.95 -5.49 7.58
C GLN A 604 -14.50 -6.93 7.57
N ALA A 605 -13.83 -7.85 8.27
CA ALA A 605 -14.36 -9.20 8.52
C ALA A 605 -15.43 -9.14 9.62
N ARG A 606 -16.55 -9.88 9.45
CA ARG A 606 -17.57 -10.07 10.50
C ARG A 606 -17.76 -11.53 10.88
N THR A 607 -18.16 -11.69 12.14
CA THR A 607 -18.28 -12.94 12.90
C THR A 607 -19.66 -13.59 12.75
N SER A 608 -19.80 -14.82 13.28
CA SER A 608 -21.09 -15.54 13.43
C SER A 608 -21.04 -16.50 14.64
N PRO A 609 -22.19 -16.96 15.17
CA PRO A 609 -22.40 -16.91 16.62
C PRO A 609 -22.19 -18.21 17.45
N ALA A 610 -21.69 -17.99 18.67
CA ALA A 610 -21.83 -18.74 19.94
C ALA A 610 -22.20 -20.25 19.98
N ALA A 611 -21.37 -21.07 20.66
CA ALA A 611 -21.60 -21.50 22.07
C ALA A 611 -20.82 -22.78 22.54
N LYS A 612 -20.06 -22.64 23.64
CA LYS A 612 -19.75 -23.60 24.74
C LYS A 612 -19.23 -25.04 24.47
N GLY A 613 -18.01 -25.31 24.97
CA GLY A 613 -17.85 -26.25 26.11
C GLY A 613 -16.69 -27.27 26.11
N GLY A 614 -15.87 -27.27 27.18
CA GLY A 614 -15.14 -28.47 27.65
C GLY A 614 -13.60 -28.36 27.78
N ASN A 615 -13.08 -28.31 29.02
CA ASN A 615 -11.65 -28.09 29.32
C ASN A 615 -10.69 -29.21 28.90
N ALA A 616 -9.60 -28.83 28.24
CA ALA A 616 -8.23 -29.26 28.56
C ALA A 616 -7.38 -28.00 28.85
N PHE A 617 -6.15 -28.13 29.36
CA PHE A 617 -5.24 -26.98 29.51
C PHE A 617 -4.71 -26.54 28.13
N GLU A 618 -5.47 -25.68 27.46
CA GLU A 618 -5.19 -25.23 26.10
C GLU A 618 -4.36 -23.93 26.07
N PRO A 619 -3.56 -23.70 25.00
CA PRO A 619 -2.75 -22.48 24.85
C PRO A 619 -3.54 -21.17 24.91
N GLU A 620 -4.84 -21.24 24.57
CA GLU A 620 -5.77 -20.11 24.60
C GLU A 620 -5.89 -19.52 26.03
N ILE A 621 -5.71 -20.35 27.07
CA ILE A 621 -5.75 -19.91 28.47
C ILE A 621 -4.49 -19.12 28.85
N SER A 622 -3.30 -19.48 28.35
CA SER A 622 -2.04 -18.88 28.83
C SER A 622 -1.78 -17.48 28.28
N ALA A 623 -1.99 -17.25 26.98
CA ALA A 623 -1.75 -15.94 26.37
C ALA A 623 -2.77 -14.88 26.82
N VAL A 624 -4.04 -15.27 26.95
CA VAL A 624 -5.11 -14.42 27.52
C VAL A 624 -4.82 -14.11 28.99
N THR A 625 -4.44 -15.11 29.79
CA THR A 625 -4.03 -14.88 31.19
C THR A 625 -2.87 -13.89 31.29
N LEU A 626 -1.86 -14.02 30.44
CA LEU A 626 -0.70 -13.13 30.42
C LEU A 626 -1.08 -11.69 30.01
N ALA A 627 -1.89 -11.52 28.97
CA ALA A 627 -2.38 -10.20 28.55
C ALA A 627 -3.23 -9.54 29.66
N ASN A 628 -4.12 -10.28 30.30
CA ASN A 628 -4.95 -9.78 31.39
C ASN A 628 -4.09 -9.41 32.61
N GLN A 629 -3.08 -10.22 32.96
CA GLN A 629 -2.14 -9.91 34.04
C GLN A 629 -1.21 -8.74 33.72
N HIS A 630 -0.92 -8.49 32.44
CA HIS A 630 -0.22 -7.28 32.01
C HIS A 630 -1.07 -6.02 32.28
N ILE A 631 -2.37 -6.08 31.99
CA ILE A 631 -3.32 -4.99 32.30
C ILE A 631 -3.47 -4.82 33.81
N GLU A 632 -3.54 -5.90 34.61
CA GLU A 632 -3.55 -5.81 36.07
C GLU A 632 -2.27 -5.15 36.63
N ARG A 633 -1.11 -5.40 36.01
CA ARG A 633 0.19 -4.84 36.39
C ARG A 633 0.36 -3.38 35.99
N PHE A 634 -0.25 -2.97 34.89
CA PHE A 634 -0.23 -1.62 34.36
C PHE A 634 -1.67 -1.16 34.01
N PRO A 635 -2.54 -0.88 34.99
CA PRO A 635 -3.96 -0.57 34.71
C PRO A 635 -4.16 0.63 33.77
N GLU A 636 -3.20 1.54 33.79
CA GLU A 636 -3.01 2.59 32.80
C GLU A 636 -1.84 2.17 31.86
N PRO A 637 -2.05 2.06 30.54
CA PRO A 637 -1.07 1.44 29.64
C PRO A 637 0.25 2.20 29.49
N TRP A 638 0.23 3.52 29.66
CA TRP A 638 1.44 4.36 29.64
C TRP A 638 2.39 4.08 30.80
N LEU A 639 1.92 3.44 31.89
CA LEU A 639 2.75 3.10 33.04
C LEU A 639 3.84 2.06 32.74
N MET A 640 3.71 1.31 31.63
CA MET A 640 4.65 0.23 31.30
C MET A 640 6.10 0.75 31.10
N ARG A 641 6.29 1.96 30.57
CA ARG A 641 7.63 2.50 30.32
C ARG A 641 7.75 4.00 30.55
N LYS A 642 8.84 4.38 31.22
CA LYS A 642 9.36 5.75 31.28
C LYS A 642 10.68 5.90 30.52
N SER A 643 10.97 7.11 30.04
CA SER A 643 12.32 7.58 29.69
C SER A 643 12.59 8.85 30.47
N ASP A 644 13.76 8.96 31.10
CA ASP A 644 14.22 10.16 31.81
C ASP A 644 13.23 10.72 32.87
N GLY A 645 12.38 9.83 33.41
CA GLY A 645 11.36 10.16 34.42
C GLY A 645 9.94 10.34 33.86
N GLU A 646 9.80 10.55 32.55
CA GLU A 646 8.52 10.82 31.87
C GLU A 646 7.97 9.59 31.14
N TYR A 647 6.64 9.52 30.98
CA TYR A 647 6.01 8.50 30.14
C TYR A 647 6.22 8.83 28.65
N VAL A 648 6.41 7.82 27.80
CA VAL A 648 6.82 8.02 26.40
C VAL A 648 6.08 7.15 25.38
N TRP A 649 5.76 7.77 24.25
CA TRP A 649 5.39 7.09 23.01
C TRP A 649 6.55 6.18 22.56
N SER A 650 6.32 4.86 22.49
CA SER A 650 7.41 3.87 22.38
C SER A 650 6.97 2.57 21.73
N TYR A 651 7.81 2.05 20.81
CA TYR A 651 7.65 0.73 20.18
C TYR A 651 7.37 -0.42 21.14
N THR A 652 7.83 -0.37 22.38
CA THR A 652 7.54 -1.42 23.37
C THR A 652 6.04 -1.49 23.70
N HIS A 653 5.35 -0.35 23.77
CA HIS A 653 3.89 -0.31 23.87
C HIS A 653 3.27 -0.79 22.56
N GLY A 654 3.74 -0.29 21.41
CA GLY A 654 3.32 -0.75 20.09
C GLY A 654 3.34 -2.28 19.95
N LEU A 655 4.42 -2.94 20.36
CA LEU A 655 4.58 -4.39 20.33
C LEU A 655 3.56 -5.12 21.22
N VAL A 656 3.43 -4.73 22.49
CA VAL A 656 2.53 -5.40 23.44
C VAL A 656 1.08 -5.19 23.03
N LEU A 657 0.71 -3.96 22.68
CA LEU A 657 -0.64 -3.58 22.28
C LEU A 657 -1.04 -4.21 20.95
N LEU A 658 -0.14 -4.27 19.97
CA LEU A 658 -0.37 -5.03 18.73
C LEU A 658 -0.48 -6.55 19.02
N GLY A 659 0.30 -7.08 19.96
CA GLY A 659 0.16 -8.47 20.44
C GLY A 659 -1.22 -8.75 21.05
N MET A 660 -1.74 -7.83 21.88
CA MET A 660 -3.10 -7.90 22.43
C MET A 660 -4.17 -7.78 21.34
N GLN A 661 -4.00 -6.88 20.37
CA GLN A 661 -4.87 -6.70 19.21
C GLN A 661 -4.96 -7.98 18.36
N ARG A 662 -3.82 -8.58 18.00
CA ARG A 662 -3.79 -9.87 17.27
C ARG A 662 -4.37 -11.01 18.11
N LEU A 663 -4.23 -10.98 19.44
CA LEU A 663 -4.88 -11.96 20.32
C LEU A 663 -6.40 -11.78 20.32
N ALA A 664 -6.91 -10.54 20.40
CA ALA A 664 -8.34 -10.21 20.31
C ALA A 664 -8.97 -10.75 19.02
N GLU A 665 -8.30 -10.60 17.87
CA GLU A 665 -8.73 -11.17 16.59
C GLU A 665 -8.96 -12.69 16.65
N GLN A 666 -8.17 -13.41 17.46
CA GLN A 666 -8.27 -14.87 17.57
C GLN A 666 -9.24 -15.32 18.66
N THR A 667 -9.31 -14.62 19.80
CA THR A 667 -10.11 -15.02 20.97
C THR A 667 -11.51 -14.42 20.99
N GLY A 668 -11.71 -13.29 20.29
CA GLY A 668 -12.91 -12.47 20.38
C GLY A 668 -12.98 -11.61 21.64
N ASP A 669 -11.90 -11.52 22.41
CA ASP A 669 -11.86 -10.74 23.66
C ASP A 669 -11.53 -9.27 23.39
N THR A 670 -12.56 -8.42 23.35
CA THR A 670 -12.46 -7.04 22.87
C THR A 670 -12.07 -6.02 23.95
N HIS A 671 -11.93 -6.40 25.23
CA HIS A 671 -11.57 -5.44 26.29
C HIS A 671 -10.16 -4.86 26.12
N TYR A 672 -9.30 -5.54 25.36
CA TYR A 672 -8.01 -5.01 24.93
C TYR A 672 -8.13 -3.72 24.11
N ASN A 673 -9.22 -3.53 23.36
CA ASN A 673 -9.39 -2.36 22.49
C ASN A 673 -9.51 -1.06 23.31
N ASP A 674 -10.20 -1.10 24.45
CA ASP A 674 -10.30 0.05 25.37
C ASP A 674 -8.93 0.40 25.98
N TYR A 675 -8.13 -0.62 26.29
CA TYR A 675 -6.76 -0.46 26.82
C TYR A 675 -5.79 0.11 25.77
N ILE A 676 -5.89 -0.36 24.52
CA ILE A 676 -5.14 0.19 23.36
C ILE A 676 -5.55 1.65 23.12
N LYS A 677 -6.86 1.95 23.17
CA LYS A 677 -7.39 3.31 23.00
C LYS A 677 -6.91 4.25 24.10
N ALA A 678 -6.91 3.81 25.36
CA ALA A 678 -6.41 4.60 26.48
C ALA A 678 -4.93 4.99 26.32
N TYR A 679 -4.10 4.12 25.74
CA TYR A 679 -2.71 4.45 25.41
C TYR A 679 -2.62 5.55 24.34
N ALA A 680 -3.38 5.40 23.26
CA ALA A 680 -3.40 6.36 22.16
C ALA A 680 -3.87 7.74 22.65
N ASP A 681 -5.00 7.80 23.37
CA ASP A 681 -5.57 9.05 23.89
C ASP A 681 -4.70 9.76 24.94
N HIS A 682 -3.81 9.04 25.63
CA HIS A 682 -2.87 9.67 26.56
C HIS A 682 -1.76 10.46 25.85
N PHE A 683 -1.30 9.95 24.70
CA PHE A 683 -0.20 10.55 23.95
C PHE A 683 -0.64 11.40 22.76
N ILE A 684 -1.89 11.30 22.33
CA ILE A 684 -2.44 12.04 21.18
C ILE A 684 -3.40 13.10 21.70
N ASP A 685 -2.99 14.37 21.58
CA ASP A 685 -3.80 15.51 22.02
C ASP A 685 -5.05 15.75 21.14
N GLU A 686 -5.82 16.78 21.47
CA GLU A 686 -7.05 17.17 20.75
C GLU A 686 -6.79 17.54 19.27
N GLN A 687 -5.57 17.94 18.91
CA GLN A 687 -5.16 18.29 17.54
C GLN A 687 -4.61 17.07 16.77
N GLY A 688 -4.40 15.95 17.46
CA GLY A 688 -3.78 14.75 16.90
C GLY A 688 -2.25 14.74 16.99
N ALA A 689 -1.63 15.67 17.73
CA ALA A 689 -0.17 15.68 17.90
C ALA A 689 0.28 14.65 18.94
N ILE A 690 1.37 13.93 18.63
CA ILE A 690 1.94 12.95 19.56
C ILE A 690 2.82 13.70 20.57
N THR A 691 2.33 13.91 21.79
CA THR A 691 2.87 14.85 22.78
C THR A 691 4.32 14.58 23.21
N SER A 692 4.81 13.35 23.08
CA SER A 692 6.20 12.96 23.38
C SER A 692 7.06 12.66 22.15
N LEU A 693 6.54 12.85 20.93
CA LEU A 693 7.29 12.68 19.68
C LEU A 693 8.20 13.88 19.43
N LYS A 694 9.46 13.60 19.07
CA LYS A 694 10.43 14.61 18.67
C LYS A 694 10.94 14.31 17.27
N LEU A 695 10.28 14.88 16.26
CA LEU A 695 10.62 14.67 14.84
C LEU A 695 12.11 14.97 14.55
N SER A 696 12.69 15.96 15.23
CA SER A 696 14.10 16.35 15.08
C SER A 696 15.13 15.29 15.51
N GLU A 697 14.74 14.29 16.31
CA GLU A 697 15.58 13.15 16.67
C GLU A 697 15.64 12.09 15.55
N PHE A 698 14.70 12.13 14.58
CA PHE A 698 14.48 11.11 13.55
C PHE A 698 14.62 9.69 14.10
N ASN A 699 13.90 9.41 15.18
CA ASN A 699 14.01 8.16 15.92
C ASN A 699 13.06 7.12 15.31
N ILE A 700 13.59 6.14 14.58
CA ILE A 700 12.74 5.17 13.85
C ILE A 700 11.87 4.34 14.81
N ASP A 701 12.34 4.08 16.03
CA ASP A 701 11.59 3.43 17.12
C ASP A 701 10.26 4.11 17.46
N SER A 702 10.14 5.42 17.22
CA SER A 702 8.90 6.16 17.50
C SER A 702 7.78 5.85 16.51
N VAL A 703 8.09 5.26 15.36
CA VAL A 703 7.12 4.94 14.30
C VAL A 703 6.30 3.69 14.63
N ASN A 704 6.90 2.69 15.28
CA ASN A 704 6.29 1.37 15.43
C ASN A 704 4.93 1.36 16.14
N ALA A 705 4.76 2.20 17.16
CA ALA A 705 3.50 2.31 17.90
C ALA A 705 2.35 2.88 17.05
N GLY A 706 2.64 3.51 15.90
CA GLY A 706 1.64 3.91 14.92
C GLY A 706 0.84 2.73 14.33
N ASN A 707 1.35 1.50 14.38
CA ASN A 707 0.65 0.32 13.85
C ASN A 707 -0.68 0.02 14.56
N ILE A 708 -0.86 0.43 15.82
CA ILE A 708 -2.13 0.25 16.55
C ILE A 708 -3.19 1.28 16.13
N LEU A 709 -2.76 2.42 15.56
CA LEU A 709 -3.64 3.54 15.22
C LEU A 709 -4.52 3.24 14.01
N PHE A 710 -4.13 2.32 13.13
CA PHE A 710 -4.94 1.94 11.97
C PHE A 710 -6.28 1.35 12.37
N GLU A 711 -6.33 0.40 13.32
CA GLU A 711 -7.60 -0.18 13.77
C GLU A 711 -8.40 0.83 14.60
N LEU A 712 -7.75 1.61 15.46
CA LEU A 712 -8.44 2.69 16.19
C LEU A 712 -9.10 3.67 15.22
N TYR A 713 -8.39 4.13 14.19
CA TYR A 713 -8.94 5.01 13.14
C TYR A 713 -10.08 4.34 12.36
N GLN A 714 -9.88 3.11 11.88
CA GLN A 714 -10.91 2.37 11.11
C GLN A 714 -12.17 2.04 11.93
N THR A 715 -12.06 1.93 13.26
CA THR A 715 -13.19 1.59 14.13
C THR A 715 -13.90 2.82 14.70
N SER A 716 -13.19 3.91 15.01
CA SER A 716 -13.76 5.13 15.60
C SER A 716 -14.07 6.25 14.59
N GLY A 717 -13.32 6.34 13.50
CA GLY A 717 -13.31 7.52 12.62
C GLY A 717 -12.68 8.78 13.24
N ASP A 718 -11.94 8.64 14.34
CA ASP A 718 -11.30 9.77 15.03
C ASP A 718 -10.03 10.23 14.29
N GLU A 719 -10.17 11.35 13.57
CA GLU A 719 -9.10 11.97 12.75
C GLU A 719 -7.84 12.32 13.56
N ARG A 720 -7.89 12.43 14.89
CA ARG A 720 -6.68 12.60 15.71
C ARG A 720 -5.70 11.45 15.52
N TYR A 721 -6.20 10.22 15.34
CA TYR A 721 -5.36 9.05 15.06
C TYR A 721 -4.74 9.11 13.66
N LYS A 722 -5.47 9.63 12.67
CA LYS A 722 -4.93 9.89 11.32
C LYS A 722 -3.85 10.95 11.34
N HIS A 723 -4.09 12.10 11.96
CA HIS A 723 -3.09 13.16 12.14
C HIS A 723 -1.83 12.66 12.87
N ALA A 724 -1.96 11.78 13.86
CA ALA A 724 -0.84 11.14 14.54
C ALA A 724 -0.04 10.23 13.59
N MET A 725 -0.71 9.39 12.77
CA MET A 725 -0.05 8.60 11.72
C MET A 725 0.65 9.49 10.67
N ASP A 726 0.06 10.64 10.32
CA ASP A 726 0.63 11.57 9.33
C ASP A 726 1.93 12.21 9.81
N GLN A 727 2.08 12.47 11.11
CA GLN A 727 3.35 12.91 11.71
C GLN A 727 4.43 11.82 11.66
N LEU A 728 4.06 10.56 11.90
CA LEU A 728 4.99 9.43 11.81
C LEU A 728 5.42 9.19 10.35
N MET A 729 4.49 9.33 9.40
CA MET A 729 4.80 9.27 7.97
C MET A 729 5.65 10.47 7.52
N LEU A 730 5.38 11.67 8.04
CA LEU A 730 6.23 12.84 7.80
C LEU A 730 7.67 12.60 8.30
N GLN A 731 7.84 11.97 9.48
CA GLN A 731 9.17 11.56 9.94
C GLN A 731 9.83 10.61 8.94
N LEU A 732 9.13 9.58 8.44
CA LEU A 732 9.68 8.62 7.47
C LEU A 732 10.05 9.26 6.12
N LYS A 733 9.26 10.22 5.62
CA LYS A 733 9.60 10.97 4.39
C LYS A 733 10.96 11.67 4.49
N TRP A 734 11.27 12.22 5.66
CA TRP A 734 12.48 13.03 5.93
C TRP A 734 13.53 12.30 6.78
N GLN A 735 13.33 11.01 7.06
CA GLN A 735 14.26 10.19 7.83
C GLN A 735 15.59 10.12 7.06
N PRO A 736 16.73 10.52 7.68
CA PRO A 736 18.04 10.49 7.01
C PRO A 736 18.38 9.09 6.47
N ARG A 737 19.10 9.02 5.35
CA ARG A 737 19.38 7.78 4.61
C ARG A 737 20.87 7.56 4.35
N THR A 738 21.27 6.30 4.20
CA THR A 738 22.58 5.89 3.63
C THR A 738 22.70 6.35 2.18
N ARG A 739 23.90 6.30 1.58
CA ARG A 739 24.08 6.64 0.15
C ARG A 739 23.30 5.69 -0.76
N SER A 740 23.14 4.43 -0.34
CA SER A 740 22.29 3.45 -1.00
C SER A 740 20.78 3.70 -0.80
N GLY A 741 20.38 4.46 0.22
CA GLY A 741 19.00 4.94 0.43
C GLY A 741 18.25 4.32 1.61
N GLY A 742 18.83 3.40 2.37
CA GLY A 742 18.24 2.83 3.58
C GLY A 742 18.18 3.81 4.76
N PHE A 743 17.10 3.78 5.54
CA PHE A 743 16.93 4.68 6.68
C PHE A 743 18.02 4.51 7.75
N TRP A 744 18.65 5.61 8.16
CA TRP A 744 19.41 5.66 9.40
C TRP A 744 18.50 5.28 10.56
N HIS A 745 19.00 4.46 11.48
CA HIS A 745 18.22 4.01 12.62
C HIS A 745 17.77 5.20 13.50
N LYS A 746 18.65 6.19 13.73
CA LYS A 746 18.35 7.45 14.43
C LYS A 746 19.25 8.58 13.93
N ARG A 747 18.87 9.85 14.06
CA ARG A 747 19.78 11.00 13.78
C ARG A 747 21.10 10.90 14.56
N LYS A 748 21.05 10.42 15.80
CA LYS A 748 22.23 10.21 16.66
C LYS A 748 23.08 8.97 16.32
N TYR A 749 22.63 8.16 15.36
CA TYR A 749 23.33 7.00 14.82
C TYR A 749 23.50 7.18 13.31
N PRO A 750 24.31 8.17 12.87
CA PRO A 750 24.47 8.48 11.47
C PRO A 750 25.06 7.29 10.71
N TRP A 751 24.64 7.13 9.45
CA TRP A 751 25.07 6.09 8.50
C TRP A 751 24.78 4.64 8.93
N GLN A 752 24.02 4.44 10.01
CA GLN A 752 23.78 3.12 10.60
C GLN A 752 22.37 2.61 10.30
N ILE A 753 22.28 1.41 9.72
CA ILE A 753 21.02 0.66 9.60
C ILE A 753 21.09 -0.52 10.57
N TRP A 754 20.11 -0.64 11.46
CA TRP A 754 19.98 -1.75 12.42
C TRP A 754 18.78 -2.61 12.01
N LEU A 755 18.88 -3.94 12.11
CA LEU A 755 17.81 -4.87 11.74
C LEU A 755 16.48 -4.54 12.45
N ASP A 756 16.55 -4.10 13.70
CA ASP A 756 15.44 -3.60 14.52
C ASP A 756 14.60 -2.55 13.76
N GLY A 757 15.27 -1.59 13.11
CA GLY A 757 14.63 -0.45 12.42
C GLY A 757 13.67 -0.85 11.30
N LEU A 758 13.88 -2.03 10.70
CA LEU A 758 13.00 -2.55 9.64
C LEU A 758 11.61 -2.89 10.22
N TYR A 759 11.52 -3.45 11.42
CA TYR A 759 10.23 -3.65 12.09
C TYR A 759 9.63 -2.34 12.60
N MET A 760 10.48 -1.38 12.98
CA MET A 760 9.97 -0.11 13.52
C MET A 760 9.25 0.71 12.45
N ALA A 761 9.75 0.72 11.21
CA ALA A 761 9.20 1.51 10.11
C ALA A 761 8.40 0.71 9.06
N GLN A 762 8.92 -0.41 8.54
CA GLN A 762 8.44 -0.93 7.25
C GLN A 762 7.00 -1.49 7.28
N PRO A 763 6.55 -2.21 8.33
CA PRO A 763 5.14 -2.57 8.47
C PRO A 763 4.22 -1.35 8.50
N PHE A 764 4.58 -0.31 9.26
CA PHE A 764 3.83 0.94 9.33
C PHE A 764 3.79 1.65 7.97
N TYR A 765 4.94 1.75 7.30
CA TYR A 765 5.06 2.44 6.01
C TYR A 765 4.24 1.74 4.92
N ALA A 766 4.34 0.41 4.83
CA ALA A 766 3.56 -0.38 3.88
C ALA A 766 2.05 -0.33 4.19
N HIS A 767 1.66 -0.33 5.47
CA HIS A 767 0.26 -0.20 5.87
C HIS A 767 -0.29 1.20 5.58
N TYR A 768 0.48 2.26 5.89
CA TYR A 768 0.14 3.64 5.57
C TYR A 768 -0.04 3.82 4.06
N GLN A 769 0.87 3.30 3.24
CA GLN A 769 0.74 3.33 1.78
C GLN A 769 -0.49 2.55 1.30
N ARG A 770 -0.82 1.41 1.92
CA ARG A 770 -1.99 0.62 1.55
C ARG A 770 -3.30 1.36 1.83
N GLU A 771 -3.36 2.04 2.97
CA GLU A 771 -4.56 2.70 3.48
C GLU A 771 -4.77 4.10 2.88
N PHE A 772 -3.68 4.84 2.65
CA PHE A 772 -3.71 6.27 2.34
C PHE A 772 -2.87 6.67 1.10
N GLY A 773 -2.24 5.73 0.41
CA GLY A 773 -1.26 6.00 -0.66
C GLY A 773 -1.83 6.23 -2.06
N GLY A 774 -3.14 6.09 -2.26
CA GLY A 774 -3.81 6.35 -3.54
C GLY A 774 -4.15 7.83 -3.73
N GLU A 775 -3.26 8.59 -4.39
CA GLU A 775 -3.33 10.03 -4.74
C GLU A 775 -3.62 11.00 -3.56
N PRO A 776 -2.73 11.97 -3.27
CA PRO A 776 -2.82 12.78 -2.05
C PRO A 776 -3.83 13.92 -2.14
N ASN A 777 -4.85 13.89 -1.28
CA ASN A 777 -5.44 15.09 -0.68
C ASN A 777 -5.30 14.99 0.85
N ARG A 778 -4.53 15.87 1.50
CA ARG A 778 -4.89 17.27 1.82
C ARG A 778 -6.19 17.38 2.62
N SER A 779 -6.08 17.16 3.93
CA SER A 779 -6.92 17.84 4.92
C SER A 779 -6.33 19.22 5.24
N TYR A 780 -6.41 20.15 4.28
CA TYR A 780 -6.46 21.59 4.57
C TYR A 780 -7.42 22.31 3.61
N ASP A 781 -8.68 22.22 4.04
CA ASP A 781 -9.85 23.05 3.76
C ASP A 781 -10.47 23.18 2.35
N ASN A 782 -11.74 23.61 2.39
CA ASN A 782 -12.72 23.64 1.33
C ASN A 782 -12.56 24.84 0.37
N ALA A 783 -12.60 24.59 -0.93
CA ALA A 783 -13.19 25.50 -1.92
C ALA A 783 -13.57 24.74 -3.20
N GLN A 784 -14.78 24.95 -3.73
CA GLN A 784 -15.36 24.20 -4.84
C GLN A 784 -14.95 24.70 -6.23
N GLN A 785 -14.98 23.78 -7.21
CA GLN A 785 -14.95 23.97 -8.68
C GLN A 785 -13.61 24.48 -9.26
N ASP A 786 -13.10 23.94 -10.37
CA ASP A 786 -13.71 23.14 -11.45
C ASP A 786 -12.69 22.11 -11.99
N VAL A 787 -13.09 20.88 -12.34
CA VAL A 787 -12.15 19.81 -12.74
C VAL A 787 -12.49 19.19 -14.09
N SER A 788 -11.70 19.51 -15.12
CA SER A 788 -11.68 18.76 -16.38
C SER A 788 -10.24 18.52 -16.87
N TYR A 789 -9.53 17.63 -16.16
CA TYR A 789 -8.21 17.17 -16.57
C TYR A 789 -8.08 15.69 -16.21
N GLN A 790 -8.10 14.81 -17.22
CA GLN A 790 -7.83 13.38 -17.06
C GLN A 790 -6.44 13.10 -17.57
N ASP A 791 -5.52 12.82 -16.64
CA ASP A 791 -4.11 12.55 -16.93
C ASP A 791 -3.92 11.06 -17.30
N PRO A 792 -3.41 10.71 -18.51
CA PRO A 792 -3.26 9.30 -18.92
C PRO A 792 -2.11 8.54 -18.25
N VAL A 793 -1.29 9.19 -17.42
CA VAL A 793 -0.01 8.67 -16.91
C VAL A 793 -0.13 7.43 -16.02
N TYR A 794 -1.31 7.13 -15.46
CA TYR A 794 -1.53 5.98 -14.57
C TYR A 794 -2.11 4.71 -15.26
N GLN A 795 -1.84 4.49 -16.56
CA GLN A 795 -2.35 3.31 -17.29
C GLN A 795 -1.33 2.59 -18.21
N ASP A 796 -0.30 1.97 -17.62
CA ASP A 796 0.34 0.76 -18.19
C ASP A 796 0.66 -0.25 -17.05
N PRO A 797 0.28 -1.56 -17.13
CA PRO A 797 0.28 -2.45 -15.97
C PRO A 797 1.65 -3.06 -15.54
N VAL A 798 2.78 -2.54 -16.03
CA VAL A 798 4.12 -3.07 -15.73
C VAL A 798 4.95 -2.03 -14.97
N TYR A 799 5.44 -2.40 -13.78
CA TYR A 799 6.23 -1.58 -12.81
C TYR A 799 5.47 -0.70 -11.78
N GLN A 800 4.76 -1.37 -10.87
CA GLN A 800 4.84 -1.21 -9.40
C GLN A 800 5.12 0.18 -8.77
N ASP A 801 4.19 0.63 -7.93
CA ASP A 801 4.25 1.77 -6.99
C ASP A 801 5.66 2.05 -6.36
N PRO A 802 6.17 3.30 -6.46
CA PRO A 802 7.52 3.65 -5.98
C PRO A 802 7.71 3.55 -4.46
N VAL A 803 6.65 3.68 -3.66
CA VAL A 803 6.74 3.56 -2.19
C VAL A 803 6.99 2.12 -1.80
N TYR A 804 6.25 1.17 -2.39
CA TYR A 804 6.51 -0.25 -2.18
C TYR A 804 7.87 -0.70 -2.76
N GLN A 805 8.39 -0.02 -3.79
CA GLN A 805 9.78 -0.23 -4.25
C GLN A 805 10.81 0.22 -3.19
N ASP A 806 10.67 1.41 -2.59
CA ASP A 806 11.57 1.88 -1.51
C ASP A 806 11.56 0.93 -0.31
N ILE A 807 10.37 0.57 0.17
CA ILE A 807 10.18 -0.39 1.27
C ILE A 807 10.96 -1.69 1.01
N VAL A 808 10.80 -2.29 -0.19
CA VAL A 808 11.48 -3.53 -0.57
C VAL A 808 12.99 -3.34 -0.72
N LYS A 809 13.42 -2.20 -1.27
CA LYS A 809 14.85 -1.86 -1.42
C LYS A 809 15.56 -1.85 -0.06
N GLN A 810 14.94 -1.31 0.98
CA GLN A 810 15.55 -1.27 2.31
C GLN A 810 15.74 -2.67 2.94
N PHE A 811 14.81 -3.60 2.71
CA PHE A 811 14.98 -5.01 3.11
C PHE A 811 16.14 -5.68 2.36
N VAL A 812 16.22 -5.46 1.05
CA VAL A 812 17.27 -6.04 0.18
C VAL A 812 18.65 -5.47 0.53
N GLU A 813 18.76 -4.16 0.74
CA GLU A 813 19.99 -3.48 1.14
C GLU A 813 20.52 -4.07 2.45
N ILE A 814 19.71 -4.10 3.50
CA ILE A 814 20.20 -4.58 4.80
C ILE A 814 20.52 -6.08 4.80
N GLU A 815 19.81 -6.90 4.01
CA GLU A 815 20.18 -8.31 3.81
C GLU A 815 21.58 -8.41 3.20
N GLN A 816 21.83 -7.72 2.09
CA GLN A 816 23.12 -7.76 1.39
C GLN A 816 24.26 -7.29 2.31
N GLN A 817 24.05 -6.22 3.08
CA GLN A 817 25.08 -5.67 3.95
C GLN A 817 25.32 -6.50 5.21
N THR A 818 24.30 -7.13 5.81
CA THR A 818 24.44 -7.85 7.11
C THR A 818 24.49 -9.36 7.01
N ARG A 819 24.12 -9.98 5.89
CA ARG A 819 24.13 -11.43 5.75
C ARG A 819 25.56 -11.98 5.71
N ASP A 820 25.84 -12.89 6.62
CA ASP A 820 27.05 -13.69 6.63
C ASP A 820 27.03 -14.75 5.51
N ALA A 821 28.19 -15.00 4.92
CA ALA A 821 28.33 -15.92 3.79
C ALA A 821 28.30 -17.39 4.23
N ASP A 822 28.86 -17.70 5.40
CA ASP A 822 29.08 -19.07 5.88
C ASP A 822 27.85 -19.63 6.61
N THR A 823 27.29 -18.85 7.53
CA THR A 823 26.12 -19.24 8.35
C THR A 823 24.78 -18.84 7.73
N GLY A 824 24.78 -17.81 6.88
CA GLY A 824 23.56 -17.18 6.37
C GLY A 824 22.79 -16.34 7.38
N LEU A 825 23.26 -16.21 8.63
CA LEU A 825 22.70 -15.33 9.66
C LEU A 825 22.98 -13.86 9.33
N LEU A 826 22.22 -12.94 9.93
CA LEU A 826 22.37 -11.50 9.71
C LEU A 826 22.92 -10.83 10.98
N TYR A 827 24.02 -10.08 10.83
CA TYR A 827 24.58 -9.24 11.89
C TYR A 827 23.58 -8.17 12.33
N HIS A 828 23.58 -7.80 13.62
CA HIS A 828 22.63 -6.83 14.22
C HIS A 828 22.51 -5.52 13.42
N ALA A 829 23.64 -4.95 12.99
CA ALA A 829 23.67 -3.69 12.26
C ALA A 829 24.81 -3.59 11.24
N TRP A 830 24.68 -2.57 10.40
CA TRP A 830 25.68 -2.10 9.45
C TRP A 830 25.86 -0.58 9.59
N ASP A 831 27.11 -0.12 9.63
CA ASP A 831 27.52 1.29 9.54
C ASP A 831 28.20 1.51 8.18
N GLU A 832 27.53 2.23 7.27
CA GLU A 832 28.07 2.56 5.94
C GLU A 832 29.34 3.42 6.03
N SER A 833 29.45 4.26 7.07
CA SER A 833 30.61 5.12 7.29
C SER A 833 31.79 4.39 7.91
N ARG A 834 31.54 3.26 8.59
CA ARG A 834 32.51 2.45 9.33
C ARG A 834 33.27 3.25 10.40
N LEU A 835 32.66 4.31 10.92
CA LEU A 835 33.24 5.19 11.93
C LEU A 835 32.95 4.70 13.35
N GLN A 836 31.93 3.85 13.54
CA GLN A 836 31.66 3.24 14.83
C GLN A 836 32.73 2.21 15.23
N PRO A 837 33.26 2.22 16.48
CA PRO A 837 34.29 1.26 16.88
C PRO A 837 33.84 -0.22 16.96
N TRP A 838 32.54 -0.49 16.84
CA TRP A 838 31.98 -1.85 16.74
C TRP A 838 31.89 -2.32 15.29
N ALA A 839 31.96 -1.41 14.31
CA ALA A 839 31.82 -1.73 12.91
C ALA A 839 33.13 -2.31 12.38
N ASP A 840 33.04 -3.45 11.71
CA ASP A 840 34.17 -4.02 11.01
C ASP A 840 34.71 -3.03 9.94
N PRO A 841 36.02 -2.73 9.90
CA PRO A 841 36.56 -1.67 9.05
C PRO A 841 36.46 -1.94 7.54
N VAL A 842 36.22 -3.19 7.13
CA VAL A 842 36.10 -3.59 5.72
C VAL A 842 34.65 -3.62 5.26
N THR A 843 33.75 -4.10 6.12
CA THR A 843 32.34 -4.41 5.78
C THR A 843 31.33 -3.49 6.44
N GLY A 844 31.68 -2.80 7.52
CA GLY A 844 30.78 -1.98 8.33
C GLY A 844 29.89 -2.76 9.30
N ARG A 845 30.02 -4.10 9.37
CA ARG A 845 29.12 -4.99 10.12
C ARG A 845 29.40 -4.95 11.62
N SER A 846 28.35 -5.08 12.44
CA SER A 846 28.49 -5.38 13.88
C SER A 846 29.04 -6.79 14.11
N PRO A 847 29.73 -7.10 15.23
CA PRO A 847 30.55 -8.31 15.33
C PRO A 847 29.80 -9.57 15.80
N GLY A 848 28.47 -9.52 16.00
CA GLY A 848 27.70 -10.66 16.49
C GLY A 848 26.28 -10.77 15.92
N PHE A 849 25.77 -12.00 15.87
CA PHE A 849 24.40 -12.33 15.50
C PHE A 849 23.51 -12.30 16.75
N TRP A 850 22.60 -11.34 16.85
CA TRP A 850 21.68 -11.23 17.99
C TRP A 850 20.29 -11.75 17.65
N SER A 851 19.76 -12.67 18.46
CA SER A 851 18.47 -13.35 18.21
C SER A 851 17.33 -12.37 17.97
N ARG A 852 17.17 -11.34 18.81
CA ARG A 852 16.06 -10.39 18.70
C ARG A 852 16.21 -9.44 17.50
N ALA A 853 17.41 -9.00 17.12
CA ALA A 853 17.59 -8.20 15.90
C ALA A 853 17.14 -8.97 14.65
N MET A 854 17.56 -10.23 14.51
CA MET A 854 17.07 -11.10 13.43
C MET A 854 15.58 -11.42 13.59
N GLY A 855 15.08 -11.54 14.82
CA GLY A 855 13.66 -11.69 15.13
C GLY A 855 12.82 -10.53 14.60
N TRP A 856 13.22 -9.29 14.90
CA TRP A 856 12.59 -8.08 14.36
C TRP A 856 12.56 -8.09 12.84
N TYR A 857 13.69 -8.37 12.20
CA TYR A 857 13.78 -8.45 10.75
C TYR A 857 12.84 -9.53 10.17
N ALA A 858 12.77 -10.69 10.81
CA ALA A 858 11.86 -11.77 10.42
C ALA A 858 10.38 -11.35 10.52
N MET A 859 9.98 -10.69 11.61
CA MET A 859 8.62 -10.16 11.77
C MET A 859 8.32 -9.06 10.74
N ALA A 860 9.30 -8.18 10.48
CA ALA A 860 9.16 -7.09 9.52
C ALA A 860 8.88 -7.60 8.11
N LEU A 861 9.56 -8.68 7.68
CA LEU A 861 9.32 -9.32 6.39
C LEU A 861 7.86 -9.77 6.24
N VAL A 862 7.34 -10.56 7.19
CA VAL A 862 5.98 -11.12 7.09
C VAL A 862 4.89 -10.09 7.26
N ASP A 863 5.09 -9.08 8.11
CA ASP A 863 4.11 -8.03 8.35
C ASP A 863 4.05 -7.06 7.16
N THR A 864 5.20 -6.63 6.63
CA THR A 864 5.26 -5.76 5.44
C THR A 864 4.62 -6.46 4.23
N VAL A 865 4.87 -7.76 4.02
CA VAL A 865 4.29 -8.51 2.90
C VAL A 865 2.76 -8.60 2.95
N GLU A 866 2.10 -8.55 4.12
CA GLU A 866 0.63 -8.46 4.18
C GLU A 866 0.08 -7.13 3.67
N HIS A 867 0.91 -6.10 3.57
CA HIS A 867 0.53 -4.77 3.10
C HIS A 867 0.92 -4.48 1.64
N LEU A 868 1.81 -5.29 1.03
CA LEU A 868 2.15 -5.19 -0.40
C LEU A 868 1.02 -5.69 -1.32
N PRO A 869 0.72 -5.00 -2.44
CA PRO A 869 -0.25 -5.45 -3.44
C PRO A 869 0.02 -6.88 -3.92
N HIS A 870 -1.02 -7.71 -4.06
CA HIS A 870 -0.88 -9.16 -4.27
C HIS A 870 -0.02 -9.56 -5.49
N ASN A 871 0.08 -8.70 -6.52
CA ASN A 871 0.89 -8.88 -7.73
C ASN A 871 2.26 -8.15 -7.70
N HIS A 872 2.63 -7.50 -6.59
CA HIS A 872 3.89 -6.76 -6.45
C HIS A 872 5.08 -7.74 -6.36
N ALA A 873 6.07 -7.63 -7.25
CA ALA A 873 7.23 -8.53 -7.30
C ALA A 873 8.04 -8.54 -5.98
N GLY A 874 8.02 -7.41 -5.26
CA GLY A 874 8.54 -7.32 -3.89
C GLY A 874 8.03 -8.41 -2.94
N ARG A 875 6.79 -8.92 -3.10
CA ARG A 875 6.29 -10.05 -2.30
C ARG A 875 7.16 -11.29 -2.45
N LYS A 876 7.61 -11.58 -3.67
CA LYS A 876 8.54 -12.69 -3.94
C LYS A 876 9.92 -12.38 -3.37
N GLN A 877 10.45 -11.17 -3.53
CA GLN A 877 11.77 -10.80 -3.01
C GLN A 877 11.84 -10.93 -1.49
N LEU A 878 10.84 -10.40 -0.77
CA LEU A 878 10.74 -10.52 0.69
C LEU A 878 10.50 -11.98 1.14
N GLY A 879 9.71 -12.76 0.38
CA GLY A 879 9.56 -14.20 0.61
C GLY A 879 10.86 -15.00 0.41
N ASP A 880 11.63 -14.70 -0.64
CA ASP A 880 12.92 -15.32 -0.91
C ASP A 880 13.94 -15.01 0.21
N ILE A 881 13.92 -13.78 0.74
CA ILE A 881 14.73 -13.38 1.91
C ILE A 881 14.29 -14.14 3.16
N LEU A 882 12.98 -14.18 3.44
CA LEU A 882 12.43 -14.91 4.59
C LEU A 882 12.81 -16.39 4.56
N ASN A 883 12.74 -17.03 3.39
CA ASN A 883 13.15 -18.41 3.19
C ASN A 883 14.66 -18.61 3.48
N ARG A 884 15.53 -17.71 2.99
CA ARG A 884 16.97 -17.76 3.33
C ARG A 884 17.23 -17.60 4.83
N LEU A 885 16.51 -16.69 5.49
CA LEU A 885 16.62 -16.49 6.93
C LEU A 885 16.12 -17.70 7.72
N ALA A 886 14.97 -18.28 7.35
CA ALA A 886 14.40 -19.48 7.96
C ALA A 886 15.34 -20.69 7.81
N GLN A 887 15.97 -20.85 6.64
CA GLN A 887 17.03 -21.83 6.40
C GLN A 887 18.25 -21.60 7.29
N ALA A 888 18.69 -20.35 7.46
CA ALA A 888 19.85 -20.02 8.29
C ALA A 888 19.61 -20.23 9.79
N ILE A 889 18.44 -19.86 10.34
CA ILE A 889 18.18 -19.97 11.79
C ILE A 889 17.81 -21.39 12.24
N THR A 890 17.24 -22.23 11.37
CA THR A 890 16.74 -23.56 11.75
C THR A 890 17.82 -24.51 12.30
N PRO A 891 19.05 -24.60 11.72
CA PRO A 891 20.15 -25.38 12.30
C PRO A 891 20.56 -24.98 13.72
N TYR A 892 20.30 -23.73 14.12
CA TYR A 892 20.62 -23.21 15.46
C TYR A 892 19.46 -23.34 16.47
N GLN A 893 18.37 -24.00 16.09
CA GLN A 893 17.28 -24.31 17.00
C GLN A 893 17.73 -25.38 18.03
N HIS A 894 17.77 -25.01 19.30
CA HIS A 894 18.16 -25.89 20.41
C HIS A 894 17.20 -27.08 20.56
N ALA A 895 17.63 -28.11 21.29
CA ALA A 895 16.82 -29.30 21.58
C ALA A 895 15.48 -28.99 22.25
N SER A 896 15.39 -27.91 23.02
CA SER A 896 14.13 -27.39 23.60
C SER A 896 13.17 -26.77 22.58
N GLY A 897 13.62 -26.53 21.35
CA GLY A 897 12.89 -25.77 20.31
C GLY A 897 13.20 -24.27 20.29
N MET A 898 13.86 -23.73 21.32
CA MET A 898 14.22 -22.31 21.39
C MET A 898 15.54 -21.96 20.69
N TRP A 899 15.85 -20.67 20.61
CA TRP A 899 17.14 -20.14 20.16
C TRP A 899 17.89 -19.42 21.29
N TYR A 900 19.22 -19.36 21.17
CA TYR A 900 20.09 -18.64 22.09
C TYR A 900 20.12 -17.13 21.80
N GLN A 901 20.42 -16.31 22.81
CA GLN A 901 20.69 -14.87 22.69
C GLN A 901 21.69 -14.58 21.55
N VAL A 902 22.73 -15.40 21.42
CA VAL A 902 23.66 -15.43 20.28
C VAL A 902 23.57 -16.81 19.60
N PRO A 903 22.78 -16.97 18.51
CA PRO A 903 22.36 -18.29 18.02
C PRO A 903 23.49 -19.24 17.58
N ASP A 904 24.51 -18.74 16.90
CA ASP A 904 25.67 -19.50 16.41
C ASP A 904 26.56 -20.04 17.53
N GLN A 905 26.52 -19.42 18.70
CA GLN A 905 27.40 -19.70 19.83
C GLN A 905 26.67 -20.39 20.99
N GLY A 906 25.63 -21.18 20.73
CA GLY A 906 24.84 -21.87 21.76
C GLY A 906 25.64 -22.78 22.72
N GLN A 907 26.81 -23.27 22.29
CA GLN A 907 27.72 -24.08 23.13
C GLN A 907 28.75 -23.23 23.91
N ARG A 908 28.82 -21.91 23.69
CA ARG A 908 29.77 -21.02 24.36
C ARG A 908 29.26 -20.71 25.77
N ALA A 909 30.10 -20.96 26.78
CA ALA A 909 29.76 -20.72 28.18
C ALA A 909 29.31 -19.27 28.41
N GLY A 910 28.23 -19.11 29.19
CA GLY A 910 27.59 -17.80 29.45
C GLY A 910 26.45 -17.46 28.48
N ASN A 911 26.32 -18.14 27.34
CA ASN A 911 25.14 -18.00 26.48
C ASN A 911 23.90 -18.65 27.11
N TRP A 912 22.71 -18.21 26.70
CA TRP A 912 21.43 -18.64 27.27
C TRP A 912 20.30 -18.56 26.24
N LEU A 913 19.26 -19.38 26.42
CA LEU A 913 18.07 -19.40 25.56
C LEU A 913 17.24 -18.15 25.82
N GLU A 914 16.91 -17.38 24.78
CA GLU A 914 16.28 -16.06 24.92
C GLU A 914 14.86 -16.06 24.35
N ALA A 915 13.92 -15.58 25.16
CA ALA A 915 12.48 -15.70 24.94
C ALA A 915 11.96 -14.84 23.79
N SER A 916 12.39 -13.58 23.68
CA SER A 916 11.79 -12.65 22.72
C SER A 916 12.19 -12.98 21.29
N GLY A 917 13.47 -13.16 20.98
CA GLY A 917 13.95 -13.60 19.67
C GLY A 917 13.37 -14.95 19.27
N SER A 918 13.30 -15.92 20.22
CA SER A 918 12.62 -17.20 19.97
C SER A 918 11.14 -17.02 19.62
N SER A 919 10.42 -16.13 20.31
CA SER A 919 9.01 -15.83 20.02
C SER A 919 8.83 -15.14 18.67
N MET A 920 9.71 -14.20 18.33
CA MET A 920 9.71 -13.52 17.04
C MET A 920 9.98 -14.47 15.87
N PHE A 921 10.91 -15.44 16.04
CA PHE A 921 11.12 -16.50 15.05
C PHE A 921 9.90 -17.41 14.92
N VAL A 922 9.27 -17.82 16.03
CA VAL A 922 8.04 -18.63 15.98
C VAL A 922 6.91 -17.89 15.23
N TYR A 923 6.69 -16.62 15.55
CA TYR A 923 5.71 -15.77 14.86
C TYR A 923 6.01 -15.67 13.36
N ALA A 924 7.24 -15.27 12.99
CA ALA A 924 7.60 -15.05 11.60
C ALA A 924 7.59 -16.35 10.77
N ILE A 925 8.00 -17.49 11.35
CA ILE A 925 7.94 -18.78 10.66
C ILE A 925 6.49 -19.23 10.49
N ALA A 926 5.66 -19.20 11.55
CA ALA A 926 4.25 -19.60 11.47
C ALA A 926 3.47 -18.73 10.47
N LYS A 927 3.66 -17.41 10.53
CA LYS A 927 3.07 -16.44 9.61
C LYS A 927 3.59 -16.62 8.18
N GLY A 928 4.88 -16.88 8.01
CA GLY A 928 5.50 -17.17 6.71
C GLY A 928 4.88 -18.39 6.03
N VAL A 929 4.61 -19.46 6.78
CA VAL A 929 3.87 -20.63 6.27
C VAL A 929 2.42 -20.25 5.92
N ARG A 930 1.69 -19.56 6.80
CA ARG A 930 0.31 -19.11 6.52
C ARG A 930 0.21 -18.26 5.24
N LEU A 931 1.20 -17.42 4.99
CA LEU A 931 1.26 -16.52 3.82
C LEU A 931 1.77 -17.21 2.54
N GLY A 932 2.14 -18.50 2.60
CA GLY A 932 2.73 -19.23 1.47
C GLY A 932 4.14 -18.76 1.09
N LEU A 933 4.84 -18.08 2.00
CA LEU A 933 6.21 -17.59 1.83
C LEU A 933 7.27 -18.63 2.25
N LEU A 934 6.88 -19.57 3.10
CA LEU A 934 7.69 -20.70 3.55
C LEU A 934 6.99 -22.02 3.25
N ASP A 935 7.78 -23.07 3.01
CA ASP A 935 7.27 -24.43 2.82
C ASP A 935 6.56 -24.94 4.08
N ALA A 936 5.52 -25.77 3.91
CA ALA A 936 4.72 -26.31 5.01
C ALA A 936 5.54 -27.08 6.06
N SER A 937 6.70 -27.65 5.70
CA SER A 937 7.64 -28.30 6.64
C SER A 937 8.14 -27.38 7.76
N TYR A 938 8.16 -26.07 7.55
CA TYR A 938 8.53 -25.09 8.58
C TYR A 938 7.49 -25.00 9.73
N THR A 939 6.28 -25.56 9.55
CA THR A 939 5.28 -25.71 10.61
C THR A 939 5.85 -26.45 11.82
N ASP A 940 6.68 -27.48 11.61
CA ASP A 940 7.30 -28.25 12.69
C ASP A 940 8.36 -27.44 13.44
N VAL A 941 9.09 -26.56 12.75
CA VAL A 941 10.07 -25.65 13.35
C VAL A 941 9.37 -24.64 14.26
N ALA A 942 8.28 -24.02 13.78
CA ALA A 942 7.46 -23.09 14.56
C ALA A 942 6.77 -23.78 15.75
N ASN A 943 6.16 -24.95 15.54
CA ASN A 943 5.51 -25.71 16.61
C ASN A 943 6.50 -26.15 17.70
N ARG A 944 7.69 -26.65 17.32
CA ARG A 944 8.75 -26.98 18.29
C ARG A 944 9.20 -25.75 19.08
N GLY A 945 9.37 -24.61 18.42
CA GLY A 945 9.70 -23.35 19.09
C GLY A 945 8.61 -22.90 20.07
N TYR A 946 7.34 -22.99 19.68
CA TYR A 946 6.23 -22.63 20.56
C TYR A 946 6.10 -23.57 21.76
N GLN A 947 6.28 -24.88 21.58
CA GLN A 947 6.33 -25.82 22.71
C GLN A 947 7.53 -25.53 23.64
N GLY A 948 8.68 -25.14 23.09
CA GLY A 948 9.84 -24.70 23.85
C GLY A 948 9.55 -23.50 24.75
N LEU A 949 8.89 -22.47 24.19
CA LEU A 949 8.45 -21.29 24.95
C LEU A 949 7.49 -21.68 26.08
N LEU A 950 6.45 -22.46 25.78
CA LEU A 950 5.49 -22.93 26.79
C LEU A 950 6.13 -23.78 27.90
N THR A 951 7.18 -24.55 27.59
CA THR A 951 7.82 -25.48 28.54
C THR A 951 8.90 -24.82 29.40
N HIS A 952 9.64 -23.86 28.86
CA HIS A 952 10.85 -23.32 29.49
C HIS A 952 10.73 -21.86 29.93
N ILE A 953 9.83 -21.09 29.33
CA ILE A 953 9.73 -19.63 29.52
C ILE A 953 8.51 -19.26 30.34
N ILE A 954 7.39 -19.94 30.11
CA ILE A 954 6.16 -19.74 30.86
C ILE A 954 6.26 -20.45 32.21
N SER A 955 6.14 -19.70 33.29
CA SER A 955 6.11 -20.24 34.67
C SER A 955 4.95 -19.66 35.47
N THR A 956 4.39 -20.44 36.39
CA THR A 956 3.40 -19.95 37.37
C THR A 956 4.06 -19.73 38.74
N ASP A 957 3.83 -18.57 39.37
CA ASP A 957 4.31 -18.27 40.72
C ASP A 957 3.43 -18.89 41.83
N GLN A 958 3.76 -18.61 43.11
CA GLN A 958 3.01 -19.13 44.27
C GLN A 958 1.62 -18.50 44.42
N GLN A 959 1.37 -17.36 43.75
CA GLN A 959 0.12 -16.62 43.73
C GLN A 959 -0.76 -17.01 42.52
N GLY A 960 -0.28 -17.87 41.63
CA GLY A 960 -0.98 -18.26 40.41
C GLY A 960 -0.78 -17.30 39.23
N LYS A 961 0.14 -16.34 39.32
CA LYS A 961 0.49 -15.44 38.21
C LYS A 961 1.42 -16.14 37.23
N VAL A 962 1.26 -15.82 35.95
CA VAL A 962 1.95 -16.41 34.81
C VAL A 962 3.00 -15.41 34.33
N HIS A 963 4.23 -15.87 34.16
CA HIS A 963 5.37 -15.03 33.80
C HIS A 963 6.01 -15.46 32.49
N VAL A 964 6.50 -14.50 31.70
CA VAL A 964 7.42 -14.74 30.58
C VAL A 964 8.82 -14.44 31.07
N ASN A 965 9.61 -15.49 31.33
CA ASN A 965 10.98 -15.35 31.82
C ASN A 965 11.98 -15.13 30.68
N ASP A 966 13.26 -15.02 31.04
CA ASP A 966 14.39 -15.11 30.10
C ASP A 966 14.28 -14.18 28.89
N VAL A 967 13.83 -12.95 29.14
CA VAL A 967 13.79 -11.87 28.16
C VAL A 967 15.07 -11.04 28.28
N CYS A 968 15.76 -10.75 27.18
CA CYS A 968 16.81 -9.74 27.18
C CYS A 968 16.16 -8.35 27.37
N ARG A 969 16.46 -7.61 28.45
CA ARG A 969 15.85 -6.28 28.71
C ARG A 969 16.09 -5.29 27.57
N SER A 970 17.35 -5.16 27.15
CA SER A 970 17.74 -4.29 26.04
C SER A 970 19.15 -4.63 25.56
N ALA A 971 19.38 -4.50 24.27
CA ALA A 971 20.71 -4.45 23.67
C ALA A 971 20.74 -3.34 22.61
N GLY A 972 21.93 -2.93 22.21
CA GLY A 972 22.15 -1.96 21.13
C GLY A 972 23.65 -1.79 20.88
N LEU A 973 24.03 -0.80 20.08
CA LEU A 973 25.42 -0.59 19.66
C LEU A 973 25.91 0.84 19.92
N GLY A 974 27.20 1.00 20.18
CA GLY A 974 27.83 2.29 20.49
C GLY A 974 27.25 2.99 21.73
N GLY A 975 27.34 4.31 21.78
CA GLY A 975 26.84 5.13 22.91
C GLY A 975 27.68 5.01 24.19
N GLU A 976 27.15 5.49 25.31
CA GLU A 976 27.79 5.39 26.63
C GLU A 976 26.78 4.88 27.69
N PRO A 977 27.14 3.89 28.54
CA PRO A 977 28.37 3.10 28.50
C PRO A 977 28.52 2.32 27.18
N TYR A 978 29.74 2.17 26.69
CA TYR A 978 30.00 1.64 25.35
C TYR A 978 29.47 0.21 25.13
N ARG A 979 28.63 0.05 24.09
CA ARG A 979 28.04 -1.24 23.70
C ARG A 979 28.73 -1.77 22.44
N SER A 980 29.56 -2.81 22.61
CA SER A 980 30.47 -3.31 21.56
C SER A 980 29.83 -4.26 20.54
N GLY A 981 28.62 -4.76 20.78
CA GLY A 981 28.00 -5.77 19.91
C GLY A 981 28.70 -7.14 19.88
N THR A 982 29.64 -7.38 20.82
CA THR A 982 30.36 -8.66 20.93
C THR A 982 29.51 -9.71 21.63
N PHE A 983 29.93 -10.98 21.57
CA PHE A 983 29.33 -12.05 22.37
C PHE A 983 29.24 -11.68 23.85
N GLU A 984 30.36 -11.23 24.44
CA GLU A 984 30.46 -10.80 25.83
C GLU A 984 29.41 -9.73 26.17
N TYR A 985 29.23 -8.75 25.28
CA TYR A 985 28.22 -7.72 25.45
C TYR A 985 26.81 -8.31 25.42
N TYR A 986 26.44 -9.06 24.38
CA TYR A 986 25.07 -9.59 24.26
C TYR A 986 24.70 -10.57 25.38
N VAL A 987 25.61 -11.41 25.87
CA VAL A 987 25.29 -12.30 26.99
C VAL A 987 25.26 -11.60 28.35
N SER A 988 25.91 -10.43 28.47
CA SER A 988 25.92 -9.61 29.69
C SER A 988 24.65 -8.79 29.94
N THR A 989 23.77 -8.65 28.94
CA THR A 989 22.53 -7.86 29.08
C THR A 989 21.59 -8.48 30.11
N ASP A 990 20.88 -7.64 30.88
CA ASP A 990 19.93 -8.09 31.89
C ASP A 990 18.93 -9.12 31.34
N ARG A 991 18.90 -10.30 31.95
CA ARG A 991 17.91 -11.35 31.74
C ARG A 991 16.78 -11.16 32.75
N VAL A 992 15.57 -10.89 32.27
CA VAL A 992 14.45 -10.43 33.09
C VAL A 992 13.14 -11.13 32.73
N SER A 993 12.15 -11.03 33.63
CA SER A 993 10.80 -11.54 33.44
C SER A 993 9.80 -10.42 33.18
N ASP A 994 8.79 -10.72 32.36
CA ASP A 994 7.65 -9.87 31.98
C ASP A 994 8.03 -8.53 31.33
N ASP A 995 9.20 -8.48 30.71
CA ASP A 995 9.61 -7.33 29.91
C ASP A 995 8.82 -7.27 28.60
N ALA A 996 8.46 -6.06 28.19
CA ALA A 996 7.59 -5.78 27.05
C ALA A 996 8.03 -6.48 25.75
N HIS A 997 9.34 -6.61 25.50
CA HIS A 997 9.86 -7.30 24.32
C HIS A 997 9.47 -8.78 24.29
N GLY A 998 9.45 -9.44 25.45
CA GLY A 998 9.07 -10.84 25.61
C GLY A 998 7.57 -11.01 25.61
N ILE A 999 6.84 -10.20 26.39
CA ILE A 999 5.38 -10.23 26.45
C ILE A 999 4.78 -10.07 25.04
N GLY A 1000 5.07 -8.97 24.35
CA GLY A 1000 4.43 -8.66 23.07
C GLY A 1000 4.81 -9.65 21.96
N ALA A 1001 6.07 -10.08 21.89
CA ALA A 1001 6.49 -11.12 20.94
C ALA A 1001 5.83 -12.47 21.23
N PHE A 1002 5.66 -12.86 22.49
CA PHE A 1002 4.97 -14.09 22.87
C PHE A 1002 3.46 -14.01 22.58
N LEU A 1003 2.81 -12.86 22.78
CA LEU A 1003 1.40 -12.64 22.40
C LEU A 1003 1.21 -12.75 20.88
N LEU A 1004 2.07 -12.12 20.08
CA LEU A 1004 2.06 -12.25 18.61
C LEU A 1004 2.25 -13.71 18.17
N ALA A 1005 3.27 -14.40 18.69
CA ALA A 1005 3.51 -15.81 18.40
C ALA A 1005 2.32 -16.70 18.79
N SER A 1006 1.72 -16.44 19.96
CA SER A 1006 0.53 -17.17 20.43
C SER A 1006 -0.68 -16.95 19.53
N ALA A 1007 -0.95 -15.70 19.14
CA ALA A 1007 -2.05 -15.36 18.23
C ALA A 1007 -1.87 -16.06 16.87
N GLU A 1008 -0.68 -16.01 16.28
CA GLU A 1008 -0.41 -16.64 14.99
C GLU A 1008 -0.48 -18.19 15.06
N ILE A 1009 0.02 -18.82 16.14
CA ILE A 1009 -0.14 -20.25 16.37
C ILE A 1009 -1.62 -20.64 16.62
N LEU A 1010 -2.39 -19.82 17.34
CA LEU A 1010 -3.83 -20.02 17.52
C LEU A 1010 -4.56 -19.93 16.17
N ARG A 1011 -4.20 -18.96 15.31
CA ARG A 1011 -4.74 -18.81 13.96
C ARG A 1011 -4.43 -20.02 13.07
N ALA A 1012 -3.19 -20.51 13.10
CA ALA A 1012 -2.80 -21.74 12.40
C ALA A 1012 -3.57 -22.95 12.95
N LYS A 1013 -3.75 -23.06 14.28
CA LYS A 1013 -4.55 -24.12 14.90
C LYS A 1013 -6.03 -24.05 14.58
N LYS A 1014 -6.66 -22.88 14.54
CA LYS A 1014 -8.08 -22.75 14.09
C LYS A 1014 -8.26 -23.10 12.62
N THR A 1015 -7.19 -23.02 11.84
CA THR A 1015 -7.12 -23.53 10.46
C THR A 1015 -6.94 -25.06 10.42
N ALA A 1016 -6.21 -25.66 11.36
CA ALA A 1016 -5.89 -27.10 11.42
C ALA A 1016 -6.86 -27.97 12.26
N ILE A 1017 -7.58 -27.39 13.22
CA ILE A 1017 -8.61 -28.05 14.08
C ILE A 1017 -9.96 -28.12 13.33
N LYS A 1018 -9.95 -27.87 12.03
CA LYS A 1018 -10.91 -28.46 11.09
C LYS A 1018 -10.36 -29.80 10.59
N PRO A 1019 -10.58 -30.93 11.29
CA PRO A 1019 -10.44 -32.22 10.65
C PRO A 1019 -11.43 -32.32 9.47
N LEU A 1020 -11.04 -33.18 8.55
CA LEU A 1020 -11.69 -33.53 7.28
C LEU A 1020 -13.21 -33.71 7.38
#